data_AF-A0A024CBY0-F1
#
_entry.id   AF-A0A024CBY0-F1
#
_cell.length_a   1.000
_cell.length_b   1.000
_cell.length_c   1.000
_cell.angle_alpha   90.00
_cell.angle_beta   90.00
_cell.angle_gamma   90.00
#
_symmetry.space_group_name_H-M   'P 1'
#
loop_
_entity.id
_entity.type
_entity.pdbx_description
1 polymer ?
#
loop_
_entity_poly.entity_id
_entity_poly.type
_entity_poly.pdbx_seq_one_letter_code
_entity_poly.pdbx_strand_id
1 'polypeptide(L)'
;MTQCASRRKSTPNRAILGAFASARGTRWVATIAGLIGFVLSVATPLLPVVQTTAMLDWPQRGQLGSVTAPLISLTPVDFTATVPCDVVRAMPPAGGVVLGTAPKQGKDANLQALFVVVSAQRVDVTDRNVVILSVPREQVTSPQCQRIEVTSTHAGTFANFVGLKDPSGAPLRSGFPDPNLRPQIVGVFTDLTGPAPPGLAVSATIDTRFSTRPTTLKLLAIIGAIVATVVALIALWRLDQLDGRGSIAQLLLRPFRPASSPGGMRRLIPASWRTFTLTDAVVIFGFLLWHVIGANSSDDGYILGMARVADHAGYMSNYFRWFGSPEDPFGWYYNLLALMTHVSDASLWMRLPDLAAGLVCWLLLSREVLPRLGPAVEASKPAYWAAAMVLLTAWMPFNNGVRPEGIIALGSLVTYVLIERSMRYSRLTPAALAVVTAAFTLGVQPTGLIAVAALVAGGRPMLRILVRRHRLVGTLPLVSPMLAAGTVILTVVFADQTLSTVLEATRVRAKIGPSQAWYTENLRYYYLILPTVDGSLSRRFGFLITALCLFTAVFIMLRRKRIPSVARGPAWRLMGVIFGTMFFLMFTPTKWVHHFGLFAAVGAAMAALTTVLVSPSVLRWSRNRMAFLAALFFLLALCWATTNGWWYVSSYGVPFNSAMPKIDGITVSTIFFALFAIAAGYAAWLHFAPRGAGEGRLIRALTTAPVPIVAGFMAAVFVASMVAGIVRQYPTYSNGWSNVRAFVGGCGLADDVLVEPDTNAGFMKPLDGDSGSWGPLGPLGGVNPVGFTPNGVPEHTVAEAIVMKPNQPGTDYDWDAPTKLTSPGINGSTVPLPYGLDPARVPLAGTYTTGAQQQSTLVSAWYLLPKPDDGHPLVVVTAAGKIAGNSVLHGYTPGQTVVLEYAMPGPGALVPAGRMVPDDLYGEQPKAWRNLRFARAKMPADAVAVRVVAEDLSLTPEDWIAVTPPRVPDLRSLQEYVGSTQPVLLDWAVGLAFPCQQPMLHANGIAEIPKFRITPDYSAKKLDTDTWEDGTNGGLLGITDLLLRAHVMATYLSRDWARDWGSLRKFDTLVDAPPAQLELGTATRSGLWSPGKIRIGP
;
A
#
# COMPACT_ATOMS: atom_id res chain seq x y z
N MET A 1 26.51 88.52 36.13
CA MET A 1 27.47 87.80 37.00
C MET A 1 27.74 86.43 36.41
N THR A 2 29.00 86.22 36.06
CA THR A 2 29.65 85.00 35.59
C THR A 2 29.55 83.88 36.61
N GLN A 3 29.18 82.66 36.19
CA GLN A 3 29.75 81.45 36.78
C GLN A 3 29.63 80.24 35.83
N CYS A 4 30.80 79.70 35.52
CA CYS A 4 31.10 78.56 34.70
C CYS A 4 30.73 77.27 35.45
N ALA A 5 30.07 76.29 34.81
CA ALA A 5 29.87 74.95 35.36
C ALA A 5 30.56 73.89 34.49
N SER A 6 31.50 73.18 35.12
CA SER A 6 32.46 72.26 34.53
C SER A 6 31.84 71.02 33.88
N ARG A 7 32.39 70.65 32.70
CA ARG A 7 32.29 69.30 32.12
C ARG A 7 32.88 68.25 33.07
N ARG A 8 32.06 67.32 33.57
CA ARG A 8 32.50 65.96 33.95
C ARG A 8 32.00 64.96 32.92
N LYS A 9 32.94 64.34 32.20
CA LYS A 9 32.73 63.19 31.31
C LYS A 9 32.14 62.04 32.11
N SER A 10 30.89 61.66 31.85
CA SER A 10 30.36 60.35 32.28
C SER A 10 30.82 59.30 31.26
N THR A 11 31.74 58.45 31.67
CA THR A 11 32.12 57.20 30.98
C THR A 11 30.88 56.36 30.63
N PRO A 12 30.77 55.80 29.41
CA PRO A 12 29.72 54.84 29.11
C PRO A 12 29.90 53.58 29.97
N ASN A 13 28.83 53.17 30.65
CA ASN A 13 28.78 51.99 31.51
C ASN A 13 29.42 50.75 30.84
N ARG A 14 30.47 50.18 31.45
CA ARG A 14 31.13 48.92 31.02
C ARG A 14 30.15 47.77 30.76
N ALA A 15 29.01 47.74 31.45
CA ALA A 15 27.94 46.75 31.26
C ALA A 15 27.21 46.88 29.90
N ILE A 16 27.05 48.11 29.38
CA ILE A 16 26.42 48.36 28.07
C ILE A 16 27.42 47.97 26.96
N LEU A 17 28.69 48.34 27.10
CA LEU A 17 29.76 47.92 26.18
C LEU A 17 29.95 46.40 26.15
N GLY A 18 29.85 45.71 27.29
CA GLY A 18 29.89 44.24 27.37
C GLY A 18 28.69 43.56 26.70
N ALA A 19 27.48 44.10 26.84
CA ALA A 19 26.28 43.61 26.16
C ALA A 19 26.33 43.84 24.64
N PHE A 20 26.87 44.98 24.18
CA PHE A 20 27.09 45.26 22.76
C PHE A 20 28.19 44.38 22.15
N ALA A 21 29.26 44.07 22.90
CA ALA A 21 30.30 43.13 22.47
C ALA A 21 29.77 41.69 22.38
N SER A 22 28.98 41.24 23.36
CA SER A 22 28.29 39.95 23.36
C SER A 22 27.28 39.81 22.21
N ALA A 23 26.56 40.88 21.88
CA ALA A 23 25.62 40.90 20.74
C ALA A 23 26.35 40.83 19.39
N ARG A 24 27.51 41.48 19.26
CA ARG A 24 28.35 41.40 18.06
C ARG A 24 28.92 39.99 17.85
N GLY A 25 29.44 39.36 18.91
CA GLY A 25 29.92 37.97 18.85
C GLY A 25 28.83 36.98 18.44
N THR A 26 27.64 37.09 19.04
CA THR A 26 26.50 36.21 18.71
C THR A 26 26.01 36.38 17.27
N ARG A 27 26.08 37.61 16.72
CA ARG A 27 25.76 37.87 15.30
C ARG A 27 26.71 37.12 14.37
N TRP A 28 28.02 37.16 14.64
CA TRP A 28 29.00 36.42 13.86
C TRP A 28 28.76 34.92 13.90
N VAL A 29 28.49 34.36 15.09
CA VAL A 29 28.17 32.93 15.23
C VAL A 29 26.94 32.56 14.39
N ALA A 30 25.85 33.34 14.47
CA ALA A 30 24.64 33.08 13.68
C ALA A 30 24.89 33.12 12.16
N THR A 31 25.74 34.03 11.69
CA THR A 31 26.10 34.13 10.28
C THR A 31 27.03 33.00 9.84
N ILE A 32 28.16 32.79 10.52
CA ILE A 32 29.18 31.83 10.10
C ILE A 32 28.63 30.40 10.20
N ALA A 33 28.04 30.03 11.33
CA ALA A 33 27.47 28.70 11.51
C ALA A 33 26.29 28.46 10.56
N GLY A 34 25.47 29.49 10.30
CA GLY A 34 24.38 29.38 9.33
C GLY A 34 24.86 29.16 7.90
N LEU A 35 25.89 29.89 7.46
CA LEU A 35 26.46 29.71 6.12
C LEU A 35 27.20 28.36 5.98
N ILE A 36 27.95 27.93 7.01
CA ILE A 36 28.57 26.60 7.03
C ILE A 36 27.50 25.50 6.95
N GLY A 37 26.46 25.59 7.77
CA GLY A 37 25.34 24.64 7.76
C GLY A 37 24.67 24.54 6.40
N PHE A 38 24.44 25.68 5.74
CA PHE A 38 23.90 25.74 4.38
C PHE A 38 24.81 25.08 3.34
N VAL A 39 26.09 25.48 3.27
CA VAL A 39 27.03 24.98 2.25
C VAL A 39 27.26 23.48 2.41
N LEU A 40 27.48 22.99 3.63
CA LEU A 40 27.67 21.55 3.87
C LEU A 40 26.41 20.74 3.53
N SER A 41 25.22 21.25 3.87
CA SER A 41 23.96 20.57 3.53
C SER A 41 23.76 20.44 2.02
N VAL A 42 23.99 21.52 1.26
CA VAL A 42 23.83 21.53 -0.20
C VAL A 42 24.90 20.70 -0.92
N ALA A 43 26.11 20.62 -0.35
CA ALA A 43 27.19 19.81 -0.93
C ALA A 43 27.02 18.30 -0.68
N THR A 44 26.33 17.89 0.39
CA THR A 44 26.14 16.49 0.80
C THR A 44 25.74 15.53 -0.35
N PRO A 45 24.73 15.82 -1.20
CA PRO A 45 24.34 14.94 -2.30
C PRO A 45 25.39 14.75 -3.41
N LEU A 46 26.43 15.58 -3.43
CA LEU A 46 27.52 15.54 -4.41
C LEU A 46 28.76 14.79 -3.91
N LEU A 47 28.82 14.50 -2.61
CA LEU A 47 29.99 13.89 -1.98
C LEU A 47 30.12 12.40 -2.33
N PRO A 48 31.35 11.85 -2.26
CA PRO A 48 31.60 10.46 -2.62
C PRO A 48 30.89 9.44 -1.71
N VAL A 49 30.49 8.33 -2.31
CA VAL A 49 29.93 7.15 -1.64
C VAL A 49 30.73 5.90 -2.03
N VAL A 50 30.63 4.85 -1.23
CA VAL A 50 31.19 3.54 -1.55
C VAL A 50 30.04 2.64 -2.00
N GLN A 51 30.04 2.25 -3.27
CA GLN A 51 29.09 1.30 -3.84
C GLN A 51 29.64 -0.12 -3.65
N THR A 52 28.80 -1.05 -3.21
CA THR A 52 29.08 -2.49 -3.32
C THR A 52 28.78 -2.93 -4.75
N THR A 53 29.75 -3.53 -5.43
CA THR A 53 29.59 -4.05 -6.80
C THR A 53 29.42 -5.56 -6.75
N ALA A 54 28.57 -6.13 -7.61
CA ALA A 54 28.37 -7.56 -7.72
C ALA A 54 28.50 -8.03 -9.17
N MET A 55 29.28 -9.09 -9.36
CA MET A 55 29.44 -9.78 -10.64
C MET A 55 28.93 -11.22 -10.52
N LEU A 56 28.34 -11.69 -11.62
CA LEU A 56 27.88 -13.06 -11.78
C LEU A 56 28.73 -13.72 -12.86
N ASP A 57 29.55 -14.68 -12.46
CA ASP A 57 30.37 -15.49 -13.36
C ASP A 57 29.93 -16.95 -13.37
N TRP A 58 29.95 -17.56 -14.55
CA TRP A 58 29.64 -18.96 -14.79
C TRP A 58 30.54 -19.48 -15.92
N PRO A 59 31.05 -20.73 -15.89
CA PRO A 59 30.73 -21.84 -14.97
C PRO A 59 31.26 -21.68 -13.54
N GLN A 60 30.55 -22.26 -12.56
CA GLN A 60 30.94 -22.25 -11.14
C GLN A 60 31.44 -23.62 -10.70
N ARG A 61 32.42 -23.66 -9.78
CA ARG A 61 33.01 -24.91 -9.24
C ARG A 61 33.56 -25.87 -10.32
N GLY A 62 33.91 -25.36 -11.50
CA GLY A 62 34.40 -26.16 -12.62
C GLY A 62 33.38 -27.14 -13.20
N GLN A 63 32.07 -26.93 -12.97
CA GLN A 63 30.99 -27.81 -13.43
C GLN A 63 29.98 -27.05 -14.29
N LEU A 64 29.42 -27.72 -15.29
CA LEU A 64 28.31 -27.23 -16.12
C LEU A 64 26.97 -27.46 -15.43
N GLY A 65 26.77 -26.74 -14.32
CA GLY A 65 25.48 -26.69 -13.63
C GLY A 65 24.74 -25.40 -13.94
N SER A 66 23.41 -25.48 -14.07
CA SER A 66 22.55 -24.29 -14.05
C SER A 66 22.63 -23.60 -12.67
N VAL A 67 22.51 -22.29 -12.64
CA VAL A 67 22.47 -21.49 -11.39
C VAL A 67 21.37 -20.44 -11.44
N THR A 68 20.79 -20.09 -10.30
CA THR A 68 19.77 -19.05 -10.17
C THR A 68 20.34 -17.74 -9.63
N ALA A 69 19.93 -16.64 -10.24
CA ALA A 69 20.38 -15.28 -9.91
C ALA A 69 19.30 -14.25 -10.32
N PRO A 70 18.11 -14.28 -9.69
CA PRO A 70 16.99 -13.40 -10.07
C PRO A 70 17.29 -11.94 -9.77
N LEU A 71 17.52 -11.14 -10.82
CA LEU A 71 17.83 -9.72 -10.69
C LEU A 71 16.57 -8.91 -10.33
N ILE A 72 16.60 -8.16 -9.23
CA ILE A 72 15.48 -7.28 -8.84
C ILE A 72 15.31 -6.09 -9.81
N SER A 73 16.38 -5.66 -10.47
CA SER A 73 16.35 -4.66 -11.54
C SER A 73 15.91 -5.23 -12.89
N LEU A 74 15.61 -6.54 -12.96
CA LEU A 74 15.35 -7.38 -14.14
C LEU A 74 16.53 -7.48 -15.12
N THR A 75 17.33 -6.44 -15.32
CA THR A 75 18.40 -6.35 -16.33
C THR A 75 19.75 -6.03 -15.70
N PRO A 76 20.87 -6.60 -16.20
CA PRO A 76 22.22 -6.23 -15.77
C PRO A 76 22.66 -4.87 -16.36
N VAL A 77 23.80 -4.34 -15.89
CA VAL A 77 24.47 -3.21 -16.55
C VAL A 77 25.07 -3.68 -17.88
N ASP A 78 25.87 -4.75 -17.81
CA ASP A 78 26.60 -5.36 -18.92
C ASP A 78 26.53 -6.89 -18.83
N PHE A 79 26.53 -7.56 -19.98
CA PHE A 79 26.55 -9.01 -20.13
C PHE A 79 27.54 -9.42 -21.23
N THR A 80 28.41 -10.39 -20.94
CA THR A 80 29.33 -11.00 -21.90
C THR A 80 29.29 -12.51 -21.78
N ALA A 81 29.27 -13.21 -22.91
CA ALA A 81 29.42 -14.66 -22.96
C ALA A 81 30.42 -15.07 -24.05
N THR A 82 31.26 -16.04 -23.74
CA THR A 82 32.19 -16.70 -24.66
C THR A 82 31.88 -18.18 -24.65
N VAL A 83 31.52 -18.73 -25.81
CA VAL A 83 31.18 -20.14 -25.99
C VAL A 83 32.14 -20.76 -27.02
N PRO A 84 33.07 -21.64 -26.63
CA PRO A 84 33.97 -22.32 -27.58
C PRO A 84 33.19 -23.17 -28.58
N CYS A 85 33.61 -23.21 -29.86
CA CYS A 85 32.90 -24.02 -30.87
C CYS A 85 33.03 -25.53 -30.60
N ASP A 86 34.01 -25.96 -29.78
CA ASP A 86 34.13 -27.34 -29.28
C ASP A 86 32.90 -27.79 -28.48
N VAL A 87 32.27 -26.87 -27.74
CA VAL A 87 31.03 -27.16 -27.01
C VAL A 87 29.94 -27.56 -28.00
N VAL A 88 29.78 -26.81 -29.09
CA VAL A 88 28.80 -27.08 -30.14
C VAL A 88 29.11 -28.39 -30.88
N ARG A 89 30.40 -28.68 -31.15
CA ARG A 89 30.85 -29.94 -31.76
C ARG A 89 30.49 -31.16 -30.92
N ALA A 90 30.60 -31.05 -29.60
CA ALA A 90 30.34 -32.14 -28.67
C ALA A 90 28.85 -32.38 -28.39
N MET A 91 27.94 -31.50 -28.85
CA MET A 91 26.51 -31.64 -28.60
C MET A 91 25.88 -32.78 -29.41
N PRO A 92 24.83 -33.44 -28.88
CA PRO A 92 24.05 -34.42 -29.62
C PRO A 92 23.47 -33.87 -30.94
N PRO A 93 23.11 -34.74 -31.91
CA PRO A 93 22.51 -34.31 -33.18
C PRO A 93 21.25 -33.46 -33.01
N ALA A 94 20.42 -33.76 -32.01
CA ALA A 94 19.21 -32.98 -31.70
C ALA A 94 19.51 -31.52 -31.28
N GLY A 95 20.71 -31.26 -30.74
CA GLY A 95 21.08 -29.97 -30.18
C GLY A 95 20.51 -29.74 -28.77
N GLY A 96 20.28 -28.48 -28.41
CA GLY A 96 19.83 -28.04 -27.09
C GLY A 96 20.19 -26.58 -26.82
N VAL A 97 19.93 -26.13 -25.59
CA VAL A 97 20.32 -24.80 -25.11
C VAL A 97 21.73 -24.88 -24.53
N VAL A 98 22.71 -24.27 -25.22
CA VAL A 98 24.08 -24.16 -24.70
C VAL A 98 24.13 -23.20 -23.53
N LEU A 99 23.40 -22.09 -23.65
CA LEU A 99 23.35 -21.01 -22.67
C LEU A 99 22.01 -20.29 -22.77
N GLY A 100 21.36 -20.04 -21.64
CA GLY A 100 20.18 -19.20 -21.52
C GLY A 100 20.21 -18.35 -20.25
N THR A 101 19.68 -17.12 -20.30
CA THR A 101 19.54 -16.26 -19.11
C THR A 101 18.23 -16.48 -18.35
N ALA A 102 17.38 -17.37 -18.87
CA ALA A 102 16.14 -17.86 -18.26
C ALA A 102 15.92 -19.34 -18.65
N PRO A 103 15.08 -20.10 -17.93
CA PRO A 103 14.64 -21.42 -18.35
C PRO A 103 13.89 -21.35 -19.69
N LYS A 104 14.16 -22.28 -20.62
CA LYS A 104 13.57 -22.24 -21.97
C LYS A 104 12.05 -22.37 -21.98
N GLN A 105 11.51 -23.07 -20.99
CA GLN A 105 10.10 -23.34 -20.75
C GLN A 105 9.41 -22.29 -19.85
N GLY A 106 10.11 -21.21 -19.49
CA GLY A 106 9.53 -20.09 -18.73
C GLY A 106 8.53 -19.30 -19.56
N LYS A 107 7.59 -18.62 -18.88
CA LYS A 107 6.58 -17.80 -19.54
C LYS A 107 7.26 -16.66 -20.29
N ASP A 108 6.95 -16.54 -21.58
CA ASP A 108 7.53 -15.52 -22.47
C ASP A 108 9.08 -15.50 -22.47
N ALA A 109 9.74 -16.63 -22.20
CA ALA A 109 11.20 -16.65 -22.03
C ALA A 109 11.94 -16.12 -23.27
N ASN A 110 11.51 -16.53 -24.48
CA ASN A 110 12.09 -16.03 -25.74
C ASN A 110 11.92 -14.51 -25.93
N LEU A 111 10.89 -13.90 -25.33
CA LEU A 111 10.58 -12.47 -25.47
C LEU A 111 11.40 -11.59 -24.53
N GLN A 112 12.00 -12.15 -23.48
CA GLN A 112 12.62 -11.36 -22.41
C GLN A 112 14.10 -11.71 -22.16
N ALA A 113 14.53 -12.93 -22.50
CA ALA A 113 15.84 -13.47 -22.19
C ALA A 113 16.69 -13.75 -23.44
N LEU A 114 17.99 -13.93 -23.22
CA LEU A 114 18.96 -14.31 -24.24
C LEU A 114 19.16 -15.82 -24.24
N PHE A 115 19.26 -16.39 -25.45
CA PHE A 115 19.58 -17.79 -25.66
C PHE A 115 20.63 -17.98 -26.74
N VAL A 116 21.55 -18.91 -26.51
CA VAL A 116 22.41 -19.53 -27.51
C VAL A 116 21.90 -20.96 -27.72
N VAL A 117 21.17 -21.17 -28.81
CA VAL A 117 20.49 -22.43 -29.11
C VAL A 117 21.20 -23.13 -30.25
N VAL A 118 21.46 -24.41 -30.08
CA VAL A 118 21.93 -25.29 -31.16
C VAL A 118 20.76 -26.17 -31.56
N SER A 119 20.38 -26.12 -32.84
CA SER A 119 19.42 -27.04 -33.44
C SER A 119 20.15 -28.12 -34.26
N ALA A 120 19.42 -29.02 -34.90
CA ALA A 120 20.02 -29.97 -35.82
C ALA A 120 20.70 -29.29 -37.04
N GLN A 121 20.23 -28.11 -37.47
CA GLN A 121 20.71 -27.45 -38.69
C GLN A 121 21.47 -26.14 -38.46
N ARG A 122 21.22 -25.43 -37.36
CA ARG A 122 21.76 -24.08 -37.13
C ARG A 122 22.08 -23.80 -35.67
N VAL A 123 22.95 -22.83 -35.46
CA VAL A 123 23.26 -22.22 -34.16
C VAL A 123 22.78 -20.79 -34.18
N ASP A 124 21.88 -20.47 -33.25
CA ASP A 124 21.21 -19.17 -33.18
C ASP A 124 21.54 -18.48 -31.86
N VAL A 125 21.92 -17.20 -31.94
CA VAL A 125 21.92 -16.30 -30.79
C VAL A 125 20.67 -15.42 -30.90
N THR A 126 19.78 -15.56 -29.93
CA THR A 126 18.49 -14.86 -29.89
C THR A 126 18.37 -14.07 -28.61
N ASP A 127 17.76 -12.90 -28.66
CA ASP A 127 17.45 -12.08 -27.49
C ASP A 127 16.12 -11.36 -27.72
N ARG A 128 15.25 -11.28 -26.71
CA ARG A 128 13.97 -10.55 -26.76
C ARG A 128 13.17 -10.66 -28.07
N ASN A 129 12.92 -11.87 -28.56
CA ASN A 129 12.26 -12.19 -29.84
C ASN A 129 12.96 -11.68 -31.11
N VAL A 130 14.20 -11.22 -31.04
CA VAL A 130 15.04 -10.91 -32.19
C VAL A 130 16.16 -11.95 -32.34
N VAL A 131 16.43 -12.36 -33.58
CA VAL A 131 17.58 -13.20 -33.91
C VAL A 131 18.77 -12.28 -34.15
N ILE A 132 19.76 -12.31 -33.26
CA ILE A 132 20.96 -11.47 -33.34
C ILE A 132 21.89 -11.99 -34.44
N LEU A 133 22.13 -13.30 -34.46
CA LEU A 133 22.95 -13.98 -35.46
C LEU A 133 22.53 -15.45 -35.56
N SER A 134 22.44 -15.97 -36.78
CA SER A 134 22.10 -17.36 -37.09
C SER A 134 23.11 -17.89 -38.09
N VAL A 135 23.70 -19.06 -37.80
CA VAL A 135 24.76 -19.67 -38.62
C VAL A 135 24.48 -21.17 -38.80
N PRO A 136 24.66 -21.73 -40.01
CA PRO A 136 24.51 -23.17 -40.21
C PRO A 136 25.46 -23.99 -39.32
N ARG A 137 24.96 -25.04 -38.70
CA ARG A 137 25.69 -25.81 -37.68
C ARG A 137 26.94 -26.45 -38.25
N GLU A 138 26.91 -26.90 -39.49
CA GLU A 138 28.04 -27.49 -40.20
C GLU A 138 29.23 -26.52 -40.31
N GLN A 139 28.97 -25.22 -40.48
CA GLN A 139 30.01 -24.19 -40.51
C GLN A 139 30.61 -23.98 -39.12
N VAL A 140 29.77 -23.94 -38.08
CA VAL A 140 30.20 -23.79 -36.69
C VAL A 140 31.00 -25.01 -36.22
N THR A 141 30.67 -26.21 -36.68
CA THR A 141 31.42 -27.44 -36.36
C THR A 141 32.75 -27.56 -37.09
N SER A 142 32.98 -26.75 -38.13
CA SER A 142 34.23 -26.77 -38.89
C SER A 142 35.43 -26.29 -38.04
N PRO A 143 36.68 -26.66 -38.41
CA PRO A 143 37.88 -26.18 -37.72
C PRO A 143 38.10 -24.66 -37.80
N GLN A 144 37.34 -23.95 -38.66
CA GLN A 144 37.46 -22.50 -38.81
C GLN A 144 36.86 -21.75 -37.62
N CYS A 145 35.75 -22.24 -37.05
CA CYS A 145 35.09 -21.64 -35.89
C CYS A 145 35.94 -21.85 -34.64
N GLN A 146 36.28 -20.75 -33.96
CA GLN A 146 37.02 -20.78 -32.70
C GLN A 146 36.09 -20.64 -31.49
N ARG A 147 35.28 -19.57 -31.46
CA ARG A 147 34.36 -19.27 -30.35
C ARG A 147 33.23 -18.33 -30.80
N ILE A 148 32.15 -18.33 -30.03
CA ILE A 148 31.02 -17.42 -30.15
C ILE A 148 31.13 -16.39 -29.03
N GLU A 149 31.32 -15.13 -29.39
CA GLU A 149 31.34 -14.01 -28.45
C GLU A 149 30.00 -13.29 -28.51
N VAL A 150 29.31 -13.19 -27.38
CA VAL A 150 28.05 -12.45 -27.23
C VAL A 150 28.29 -11.32 -26.25
N THR A 151 27.98 -10.09 -26.65
CA THR A 151 28.12 -8.90 -25.82
C THR A 151 26.81 -8.13 -25.83
N SER A 152 26.32 -7.77 -24.64
CA SER A 152 25.12 -6.93 -24.48
C SER A 152 25.40 -5.86 -23.44
N THR A 153 25.51 -4.61 -23.91
CA THR A 153 25.93 -3.46 -23.11
C THR A 153 25.08 -2.24 -23.49
N HIS A 154 25.41 -1.08 -22.95
CA HIS A 154 24.84 0.19 -23.40
C HIS A 154 25.08 0.51 -24.89
N ALA A 155 26.05 -0.13 -25.56
CA ALA A 155 26.28 0.04 -26.99
C ALA A 155 25.33 -0.78 -27.89
N GLY A 156 24.58 -1.71 -27.30
CA GLY A 156 23.73 -2.67 -28.01
C GLY A 156 24.09 -4.12 -27.73
N THR A 157 23.36 -5.03 -28.38
CA THR A 157 23.57 -6.49 -28.29
C THR A 157 24.14 -6.99 -29.61
N PHE A 158 25.33 -7.61 -29.55
CA PHE A 158 26.07 -8.15 -30.70
C PHE A 158 26.53 -9.57 -30.45
N ALA A 159 26.54 -10.38 -31.51
CA ALA A 159 27.14 -11.71 -31.54
C ALA A 159 28.21 -11.79 -32.65
N ASN A 160 29.31 -12.46 -32.34
CA ASN A 160 30.47 -12.60 -33.23
C ASN A 160 30.95 -14.07 -33.22
N PHE A 161 30.92 -14.72 -34.38
CA PHE A 161 31.36 -16.11 -34.55
C PHE A 161 32.80 -16.09 -35.08
N VAL A 162 33.75 -16.08 -34.15
CA VAL A 162 35.18 -15.84 -34.44
C VAL A 162 35.75 -16.96 -35.30
N GLY A 163 36.43 -16.56 -36.38
CA GLY A 163 37.06 -17.46 -37.36
C GLY A 163 36.18 -17.73 -38.59
N LEU A 164 34.86 -17.51 -38.49
CA LEU A 164 33.97 -17.54 -39.64
C LEU A 164 33.90 -16.16 -40.31
N LYS A 165 33.62 -16.17 -41.61
CA LYS A 165 33.45 -14.97 -42.43
C LYS A 165 32.10 -15.00 -43.12
N ASP A 166 31.56 -13.82 -43.38
CA ASP A 166 30.39 -13.68 -44.24
C ASP A 166 30.79 -13.88 -45.72
N PRO A 167 29.81 -13.93 -46.65
CA PRO A 167 30.10 -14.04 -48.09
C PRO A 167 30.92 -12.88 -48.67
N SER A 168 30.96 -11.72 -48.01
CA SER A 168 31.76 -10.56 -48.44
C SER A 168 33.22 -10.62 -47.96
N GLY A 169 33.55 -11.59 -47.10
CA GLY A 169 34.90 -11.80 -46.55
C GLY A 169 35.15 -11.07 -45.22
N ALA A 170 34.15 -10.39 -44.67
CA ALA A 170 34.21 -9.76 -43.35
C ALA A 170 34.03 -10.78 -42.22
N PRO A 171 34.55 -10.53 -41.00
CA PRO A 171 34.26 -11.37 -39.84
C PRO A 171 32.75 -11.50 -39.60
N LEU A 172 32.29 -12.71 -39.29
CA LEU A 172 30.86 -12.99 -39.11
C LEU A 172 30.34 -12.42 -37.78
N ARG A 173 29.98 -11.14 -37.82
CA ARG A 173 29.45 -10.36 -36.69
C ARG A 173 28.11 -9.72 -37.07
N SER A 174 27.14 -9.79 -36.17
CA SER A 174 25.82 -9.16 -36.32
C SER A 174 25.31 -8.65 -34.98
N GLY A 175 24.30 -7.80 -35.02
CA GLY A 175 23.57 -7.34 -33.85
C GLY A 175 22.89 -6.00 -34.07
N PHE A 176 22.36 -5.46 -32.98
CA PHE A 176 21.57 -4.24 -33.00
C PHE A 176 22.13 -3.25 -31.97
N PRO A 177 22.40 -2.00 -32.36
CA PRO A 177 22.92 -0.95 -31.48
C PRO A 177 21.82 -0.36 -30.56
N ASP A 178 20.93 -1.20 -30.04
CA ASP A 178 19.83 -0.80 -29.17
C ASP A 178 20.12 -1.16 -27.70
N PRO A 179 20.31 -0.17 -26.79
CA PRO A 179 20.57 -0.43 -25.37
C PRO A 179 19.38 -1.04 -24.60
N ASN A 180 18.17 -1.05 -25.17
CA ASN A 180 16.98 -1.64 -24.57
C ASN A 180 16.86 -3.15 -24.79
N LEU A 181 17.75 -3.73 -25.63
CA LEU A 181 17.81 -5.16 -25.90
C LEU A 181 18.54 -5.98 -24.83
N ARG A 182 19.11 -5.37 -23.79
CA ARG A 182 19.77 -6.12 -22.71
C ARG A 182 18.82 -7.19 -22.13
N PRO A 183 19.31 -8.42 -21.90
CA PRO A 183 18.46 -9.53 -21.51
C PRO A 183 18.01 -9.41 -20.06
N GLN A 184 16.83 -9.94 -19.78
CA GLN A 184 16.43 -10.24 -18.42
C GLN A 184 17.19 -11.47 -17.90
N ILE A 185 17.74 -11.38 -16.69
CA ILE A 185 18.50 -12.47 -16.07
C ILE A 185 17.76 -12.96 -14.83
N VAL A 186 17.40 -14.25 -14.85
CA VAL A 186 16.95 -14.99 -13.64
C VAL A 186 17.92 -16.09 -13.23
N GLY A 187 18.99 -16.30 -14.01
CA GLY A 187 20.03 -17.27 -13.78
C GLY A 187 20.86 -17.49 -15.04
N VAL A 188 21.72 -18.51 -15.00
CA VAL A 188 22.42 -19.04 -16.18
C VAL A 188 22.04 -20.51 -16.28
N PHE A 189 21.27 -20.84 -17.31
CA PHE A 189 20.70 -22.16 -17.55
C PHE A 189 21.34 -22.81 -18.77
N THR A 190 21.54 -24.12 -18.72
CA THR A 190 22.15 -24.90 -19.81
C THR A 190 21.60 -26.32 -19.82
N ASP A 191 21.54 -26.95 -20.99
CA ASP A 191 21.26 -28.38 -21.16
C ASP A 191 22.54 -29.23 -21.12
N LEU A 192 23.71 -28.59 -20.98
CA LEU A 192 24.98 -29.28 -20.88
C LEU A 192 25.21 -29.86 -19.47
N THR A 193 26.03 -30.92 -19.39
CA THR A 193 26.40 -31.57 -18.12
C THR A 193 27.88 -31.96 -18.13
N GLY A 194 28.46 -32.14 -16.94
CA GLY A 194 29.86 -32.55 -16.77
C GLY A 194 30.81 -31.38 -16.49
N PRO A 195 32.13 -31.59 -16.66
CA PRO A 195 33.15 -30.59 -16.31
C PRO A 195 33.11 -29.37 -17.24
N ALA A 196 33.44 -28.20 -16.70
CA ALA A 196 33.51 -26.96 -17.48
C ALA A 196 34.65 -27.03 -18.51
N PRO A 197 34.36 -26.85 -19.82
CA PRO A 197 35.38 -26.83 -20.85
C PRO A 197 36.17 -25.52 -20.81
N PRO A 198 37.47 -25.53 -21.17
CA PRO A 198 38.28 -24.32 -21.17
C PRO A 198 37.72 -23.29 -22.15
N GLY A 199 37.67 -22.03 -21.72
CA GLY A 199 37.21 -20.90 -22.55
C GLY A 199 35.70 -20.66 -22.57
N LEU A 200 34.88 -21.54 -21.98
CA LEU A 200 33.47 -21.24 -21.73
C LEU A 200 33.36 -20.31 -20.53
N ALA A 201 32.81 -19.12 -20.75
CA ALA A 201 32.67 -18.12 -19.70
C ALA A 201 31.48 -17.20 -19.95
N VAL A 202 30.73 -16.89 -18.91
CA VAL A 202 29.70 -15.87 -18.84
C VAL A 202 30.06 -14.94 -17.70
N SER A 203 29.91 -13.64 -17.95
CA SER A 203 30.08 -12.61 -16.94
C SER A 203 28.98 -11.56 -17.09
N ALA A 204 28.28 -11.27 -15.99
CA ALA A 204 27.26 -10.23 -15.95
C ALA A 204 27.55 -9.27 -14.78
N THR A 205 27.51 -7.96 -15.04
CA THR A 205 27.62 -6.94 -14.01
C THR A 205 26.23 -6.56 -13.52
N ILE A 206 25.94 -6.85 -12.25
CA ILE A 206 24.64 -6.59 -11.64
C ILE A 206 24.51 -5.11 -11.31
N ASP A 207 23.32 -4.54 -11.58
CA ASP A 207 23.05 -3.14 -11.26
C ASP A 207 22.78 -2.94 -9.77
N THR A 208 23.85 -2.68 -9.05
CA THR A 208 23.90 -2.45 -7.60
C THR A 208 23.99 -0.96 -7.25
N ARG A 209 23.53 -0.06 -8.13
CA ARG A 209 23.75 1.39 -8.00
C ARG A 209 23.16 2.01 -6.72
N PHE A 210 22.14 1.38 -6.14
CA PHE A 210 21.42 1.89 -4.97
C PHE A 210 21.97 1.37 -3.63
N SER A 211 22.71 0.26 -3.62
CA SER A 211 23.35 -0.29 -2.44
C SER A 211 24.68 0.40 -2.18
N THR A 212 24.62 1.52 -1.48
CA THR A 212 25.78 2.35 -1.15
C THR A 212 25.96 2.51 0.35
N ARG A 213 27.13 3.05 0.74
CA ARG A 213 27.35 3.60 2.09
C ARG A 213 28.08 4.93 1.99
N PRO A 214 27.81 5.89 2.89
CA PRO A 214 28.51 7.17 2.89
C PRO A 214 30.00 6.99 3.24
N THR A 215 30.86 7.72 2.56
CA THR A 215 32.28 7.84 2.97
C THR A 215 32.41 8.65 4.25
N THR A 216 33.57 8.58 4.91
CA THR A 216 33.89 9.42 6.07
C THR A 216 33.73 10.92 5.76
N LEU A 217 34.10 11.37 4.56
CA LEU A 217 33.94 12.76 4.15
C LEU A 217 32.45 13.17 4.09
N LYS A 218 31.59 12.32 3.53
CA LYS A 218 30.14 12.54 3.48
C LYS A 218 29.55 12.57 4.90
N LEU A 219 29.96 11.63 5.78
CA LEU A 219 29.54 11.61 7.18
C LEU A 219 29.97 12.86 7.96
N LEU A 220 31.22 13.31 7.81
CA LEU A 220 31.71 14.53 8.46
C LEU A 220 30.96 15.78 7.99
N ALA A 221 30.63 15.86 6.70
CA ALA A 221 29.82 16.95 6.15
C ALA A 221 28.39 16.94 6.71
N ILE A 222 27.75 15.76 6.80
CA ILE A 222 26.42 15.59 7.41
C ILE A 222 26.43 16.06 8.87
N ILE A 223 27.36 15.53 9.68
CA ILE A 223 27.48 15.88 11.10
C ILE A 223 27.77 17.39 11.25
N GLY A 224 28.73 17.91 10.47
CA GLY A 224 29.08 19.32 10.48
C GLY A 224 27.91 20.23 10.12
N ALA A 225 27.12 19.86 9.11
CA ALA A 225 25.92 20.60 8.69
C ALA A 225 24.85 20.66 9.79
N ILE A 226 24.57 19.52 10.45
CA ILE A 226 23.59 19.42 11.53
C ILE A 226 24.05 20.27 12.73
N VAL A 227 25.30 20.07 13.18
CA VAL A 227 25.86 20.81 14.33
C VAL A 227 25.87 22.31 14.04
N ALA A 228 26.33 22.74 12.86
CA ALA A 228 26.36 24.15 12.49
C ALA A 228 24.95 24.77 12.43
N THR A 229 23.96 24.03 11.91
CA THR A 229 22.56 24.47 11.89
C THR A 229 22.00 24.65 13.30
N VAL A 230 22.25 23.70 14.20
CA VAL A 230 21.84 23.79 15.62
C VAL A 230 22.49 25.01 16.28
N VAL A 231 23.80 25.20 16.11
CA VAL A 231 24.53 26.35 16.65
C VAL A 231 23.95 27.67 16.11
N ALA A 232 23.63 27.75 14.81
CA ALA A 232 23.02 28.92 14.20
C ALA A 232 21.63 29.24 14.78
N LEU A 233 20.79 28.23 15.00
CA LEU A 233 19.47 28.35 15.64
C LEU A 233 19.59 28.82 17.10
N ILE A 234 20.54 28.28 17.86
CA ILE A 234 20.80 28.72 19.24
C ILE A 234 21.29 30.17 19.27
N ALA A 235 22.16 30.56 18.35
CA ALA A 235 22.62 31.95 18.21
C ALA A 235 21.47 32.89 17.82
N LEU A 236 20.60 32.48 16.88
CA LEU A 236 19.39 33.23 16.51
C LEU A 236 18.46 33.40 17.72
N TRP A 237 18.28 32.36 18.53
CA TRP A 237 17.50 32.41 19.75
C TRP A 237 18.06 33.36 20.80
N ARG A 238 19.39 33.44 20.94
CA ARG A 238 20.06 34.42 21.80
C ARG A 238 19.88 35.85 21.26
N LEU A 239 19.98 36.07 19.95
CA LEU A 239 19.74 37.38 19.32
C LEU A 239 18.28 37.83 19.46
N ASP A 240 17.35 36.89 19.41
CA ASP A 240 15.94 37.17 19.60
C ASP A 240 15.66 37.77 20.99
N GLN A 241 16.46 37.44 22.02
CA GLN A 241 16.27 37.87 23.42
C GLN A 241 16.69 39.31 23.73
N LEU A 242 17.21 40.06 22.76
CA LEU A 242 17.62 41.45 22.95
C LEU A 242 16.48 42.40 23.37
N ASP A 243 15.22 42.00 23.25
CA ASP A 243 14.06 42.79 23.71
C ASP A 243 13.80 42.71 25.23
N GLY A 244 14.71 42.14 26.03
CA GLY A 244 14.60 42.05 27.49
C GLY A 244 13.60 41.01 28.01
N ARG A 245 13.12 40.12 27.12
CA ARG A 245 12.23 39.00 27.43
C ARG A 245 12.98 37.69 27.12
N GLY A 246 13.53 37.05 28.17
CA GLY A 246 14.38 35.85 28.11
C GLY A 246 14.69 35.29 29.50
N SER A 247 14.78 33.96 29.62
CA SER A 247 14.67 33.21 30.90
C SER A 247 15.97 33.07 31.70
N ILE A 248 17.14 32.87 31.07
CA ILE A 248 18.31 32.35 31.81
C ILE A 248 18.89 33.35 32.83
N ALA A 249 18.90 34.66 32.53
CA ALA A 249 19.39 35.66 33.48
C ALA A 249 18.36 36.06 34.55
N GLN A 250 17.06 35.86 34.30
CA GLN A 250 15.99 36.16 35.27
C GLN A 250 15.76 35.01 36.27
N LEU A 251 16.18 33.78 35.93
CA LEU A 251 16.01 32.61 36.80
C LEU A 251 17.03 32.56 37.96
N LEU A 252 18.21 33.18 37.80
CA LEU A 252 19.31 33.11 38.78
C LEU A 252 19.46 34.37 39.63
N LEU A 253 18.84 35.49 39.26
CA LEU A 253 19.05 36.79 39.92
C LEU A 253 17.72 37.54 40.10
N ARG A 254 16.91 37.11 41.10
CA ARG A 254 16.14 37.97 42.04
C ARG A 254 14.99 37.18 42.70
N PRO A 255 14.99 37.04 44.04
CA PRO A 255 13.77 36.69 44.77
C PRO A 255 12.93 37.97 44.99
N PHE A 256 11.61 37.84 44.92
CA PHE A 256 10.58 38.84 45.26
C PHE A 256 10.36 40.06 44.34
N ARG A 257 9.36 39.96 43.44
CA ARG A 257 8.45 41.08 43.11
C ARG A 257 7.01 40.57 42.86
N PRO A 258 5.96 41.35 43.23
CA PRO A 258 4.57 40.93 43.08
C PRO A 258 4.04 41.02 41.64
N ALA A 259 2.96 40.28 41.38
CA ALA A 259 2.46 39.80 40.08
C ALA A 259 1.77 40.82 39.15
N SER A 260 1.99 42.13 39.28
CA SER A 260 1.24 43.15 38.51
C SER A 260 2.00 43.85 37.38
N SER A 261 3.20 43.40 36.98
CA SER A 261 3.95 44.03 35.87
C SER A 261 3.80 43.31 34.52
N PRO A 262 3.46 44.02 33.42
CA PRO A 262 3.34 43.46 32.08
C PRO A 262 4.72 43.23 31.45
N GLY A 263 5.44 42.18 31.89
CA GLY A 263 6.77 41.90 31.34
C GLY A 263 7.45 40.58 31.70
N GLY A 264 6.90 39.77 32.63
CA GLY A 264 7.50 38.49 33.03
C GLY A 264 7.16 37.34 32.07
N MET A 265 8.15 36.53 31.71
CA MET A 265 7.92 35.27 30.99
C MET A 265 7.08 34.35 31.89
N ARG A 266 5.87 34.01 31.44
CA ARG A 266 4.88 33.17 32.16
C ARG A 266 5.45 31.77 32.46
N ARG A 267 4.92 31.13 33.52
CA ARG A 267 5.24 29.75 33.98
C ARG A 267 5.49 28.77 32.81
N LEU A 268 6.44 27.85 32.98
CA LEU A 268 6.84 26.82 31.99
C LEU A 268 5.66 26.07 31.36
N ILE A 269 4.63 25.77 32.15
CA ILE A 269 3.36 25.17 31.69
C ILE A 269 2.23 26.19 31.92
N PRO A 270 1.57 26.70 30.86
CA PRO A 270 0.41 27.58 31.00
C PRO A 270 -0.77 26.90 31.71
N ALA A 271 -1.68 27.70 32.30
CA ALA A 271 -2.87 27.16 32.97
C ALA A 271 -3.75 26.30 32.03
N SER A 272 -3.80 26.62 30.73
CA SER A 272 -4.52 25.85 29.71
C SER A 272 -3.94 24.45 29.48
N TRP A 273 -2.66 24.22 29.77
CA TRP A 273 -2.04 22.89 29.63
C TRP A 273 -2.20 22.02 30.88
N ARG A 274 -2.65 22.60 32.01
CA ARG A 274 -2.88 21.87 33.27
C ARG A 274 -4.31 21.37 33.43
N THR A 275 -5.24 21.84 32.60
CA THR A 275 -6.64 21.41 32.67
C THR A 275 -6.86 20.15 31.84
N PHE A 276 -7.71 19.27 32.36
CA PHE A 276 -8.20 18.07 31.68
C PHE A 276 -9.72 18.16 31.60
N THR A 277 -10.27 17.95 30.39
CA THR A 277 -11.69 18.14 30.11
C THR A 277 -12.35 16.85 29.65
N LEU A 278 -13.69 16.78 29.75
CA LEU A 278 -14.44 15.64 29.21
C LEU A 278 -14.19 15.44 27.70
N THR A 279 -13.96 16.53 26.95
CA THR A 279 -13.61 16.45 25.53
C THR A 279 -12.25 15.77 25.34
N ASP A 280 -11.26 16.04 26.20
CA ASP A 280 -9.97 15.33 26.17
C ASP A 280 -10.17 13.84 26.42
N ALA A 281 -10.97 13.48 27.44
CA ALA A 281 -11.25 12.09 27.78
C ALA A 281 -11.89 11.33 26.60
N VAL A 282 -12.89 11.92 25.94
CA VAL A 282 -13.57 11.28 24.79
C VAL A 282 -12.64 11.13 23.59
N VAL A 283 -11.83 12.15 23.28
CA VAL A 283 -10.90 12.08 22.14
C VAL A 283 -9.83 11.03 22.41
N ILE A 284 -9.21 11.04 23.58
CA ILE A 284 -8.16 10.07 23.97
C ILE A 284 -8.73 8.65 23.95
N PHE A 285 -9.89 8.42 24.59
CA PHE A 285 -10.54 7.12 24.59
C PHE A 285 -10.90 6.66 23.17
N GLY A 286 -11.45 7.55 22.34
CA GLY A 286 -11.80 7.25 20.95
C GLY A 286 -10.58 6.85 20.11
N PHE A 287 -9.44 7.54 20.28
CA PHE A 287 -8.19 7.17 19.62
C PHE A 287 -7.64 5.83 20.09
N LEU A 288 -7.59 5.59 21.41
CA LEU A 288 -7.08 4.34 21.97
C LEU A 288 -7.95 3.14 21.58
N LEU A 289 -9.28 3.31 21.62
CA LEU A 289 -10.21 2.29 21.19
C LEU A 289 -10.02 1.98 19.69
N TRP A 290 -10.00 3.02 18.85
CA TRP A 290 -9.87 2.86 17.39
C TRP A 290 -8.50 2.29 16.96
N HIS A 291 -7.43 2.56 17.71
CA HIS A 291 -6.12 1.93 17.48
C HIS A 291 -6.19 0.40 17.55
N VAL A 292 -7.00 -0.11 18.50
CA VAL A 292 -7.15 -1.55 18.75
C VAL A 292 -8.19 -2.18 17.83
N ILE A 293 -9.40 -1.61 17.75
CA ILE A 293 -10.53 -2.25 17.04
C ILE A 293 -10.79 -1.70 15.63
N GLY A 294 -10.15 -0.57 15.28
CA GLY A 294 -10.47 0.18 14.07
C GLY A 294 -9.95 -0.44 12.79
N ALA A 295 -10.46 0.08 11.68
CA ALA A 295 -10.01 -0.27 10.34
C ALA A 295 -8.58 0.24 10.05
N ASN A 296 -7.93 -0.42 9.11
CA ASN A 296 -6.61 -0.10 8.58
C ASN A 296 -6.68 0.65 7.25
N SER A 297 -5.54 1.15 6.77
CA SER A 297 -5.42 1.76 5.44
C SER A 297 -5.08 0.70 4.38
N SER A 298 -5.19 1.07 3.09
CA SER A 298 -4.93 0.16 1.95
C SER A 298 -3.46 -0.28 1.85
N ASP A 299 -2.53 0.67 2.01
CA ASP A 299 -1.10 0.48 1.71
C ASP A 299 -0.31 0.02 2.94
N ASP A 300 -1.00 -0.53 3.95
CA ASP A 300 -0.33 -0.90 5.19
C ASP A 300 0.63 -2.08 4.98
N GLY A 301 0.22 -3.07 4.19
CA GLY A 301 1.10 -4.17 3.76
C GLY A 301 2.23 -3.71 2.84
N TYR A 302 2.00 -2.68 2.02
CA TYR A 302 2.98 -2.10 1.11
C TYR A 302 4.18 -1.53 1.88
N ILE A 303 3.89 -0.63 2.84
CA ILE A 303 4.92 0.05 3.63
C ILE A 303 5.60 -0.93 4.58
N LEU A 304 4.84 -1.85 5.20
CA LEU A 304 5.42 -2.87 6.08
C LEU A 304 6.35 -3.83 5.32
N GLY A 305 5.96 -4.28 4.12
CA GLY A 305 6.79 -5.12 3.26
C GLY A 305 8.10 -4.43 2.90
N MET A 306 8.03 -3.18 2.41
CA MET A 306 9.20 -2.34 2.14
C MET A 306 10.10 -2.17 3.37
N ALA A 307 9.53 -1.87 4.55
CA ALA A 307 10.30 -1.63 5.76
C ALA A 307 11.02 -2.89 6.26
N ARG A 308 10.37 -4.06 6.21
CA ARG A 308 10.94 -5.34 6.67
C ARG A 308 12.11 -5.82 5.81
N VAL A 309 12.13 -5.47 4.52
CA VAL A 309 13.21 -5.90 3.60
C VAL A 309 14.36 -4.90 3.50
N ALA A 310 14.16 -3.65 3.90
CA ALA A 310 15.12 -2.56 3.69
C ALA A 310 16.48 -2.77 4.38
N ASP A 311 16.50 -3.35 5.59
CA ASP A 311 17.76 -3.56 6.34
C ASP A 311 18.67 -4.59 5.67
N HIS A 312 18.08 -5.64 5.07
CA HIS A 312 18.84 -6.66 4.34
C HIS A 312 19.31 -6.14 2.97
N ALA A 313 18.46 -5.37 2.29
CA ALA A 313 18.81 -4.71 1.03
C ALA A 313 19.92 -3.67 1.18
N GLY A 314 20.00 -3.03 2.36
CA GLY A 314 20.93 -1.95 2.65
C GLY A 314 20.48 -0.57 2.16
N TYR A 315 19.26 -0.46 1.63
CA TYR A 315 18.62 0.79 1.20
C TYR A 315 17.09 0.65 1.21
N MET A 316 16.37 1.77 1.28
CA MET A 316 14.89 1.79 1.30
C MET A 316 14.30 1.60 -0.11
N SER A 317 14.33 0.36 -0.60
CA SER A 317 13.79 -0.01 -1.92
C SER A 317 12.28 0.12 -1.97
N ASN A 318 11.76 0.64 -3.08
CA ASN A 318 10.42 0.27 -3.50
C ASN A 318 10.45 -1.20 -3.93
N TYR A 319 9.96 -2.06 -3.05
CA TYR A 319 10.08 -3.51 -3.18
C TYR A 319 9.18 -4.09 -4.28
N PHE A 320 8.01 -3.49 -4.51
CA PHE A 320 6.95 -4.08 -5.35
C PHE A 320 6.96 -3.61 -6.80
N ARG A 321 7.51 -2.43 -7.09
CA ARG A 321 7.43 -1.80 -8.42
C ARG A 321 8.70 -1.02 -8.73
N TRP A 322 8.89 -0.65 -10.00
CA TRP A 322 9.95 0.26 -10.44
C TRP A 322 11.37 -0.26 -10.26
N PHE A 323 11.59 -1.55 -10.56
CA PHE A 323 12.93 -2.14 -10.77
C PHE A 323 13.85 -2.01 -9.54
N GLY A 324 13.28 -2.14 -8.34
CA GLY A 324 14.02 -2.01 -7.06
C GLY A 324 14.55 -0.59 -6.78
N SER A 325 14.06 0.44 -7.47
CA SER A 325 14.47 1.84 -7.20
C SER A 325 14.03 2.31 -5.80
N PRO A 326 14.82 3.16 -5.11
CA PRO A 326 14.49 3.62 -3.77
C PRO A 326 13.32 4.60 -3.74
N GLU A 327 12.66 4.70 -2.59
CA GLU A 327 11.63 5.72 -2.35
C GLU A 327 12.20 7.12 -2.12
N ASP A 328 13.51 7.23 -1.85
CA ASP A 328 14.21 8.51 -1.80
C ASP A 328 13.96 9.34 -3.08
N PRO A 329 13.59 10.63 -2.98
CA PRO A 329 13.93 11.54 -1.88
C PRO A 329 12.89 11.63 -0.74
N PHE A 330 11.82 10.82 -0.78
CA PHE A 330 10.74 10.86 0.19
C PHE A 330 10.64 9.52 0.93
N GLY A 331 11.48 9.31 1.96
CA GLY A 331 11.57 7.99 2.59
C GLY A 331 12.13 7.94 4.01
N TRP A 332 12.49 9.08 4.62
CA TRP A 332 13.12 9.05 5.94
C TRP A 332 12.21 8.45 7.03
N TYR A 333 10.89 8.60 6.89
CA TYR A 333 9.92 8.03 7.82
C TYR A 333 9.89 6.49 7.75
N TYR A 334 10.06 5.90 6.56
CA TYR A 334 10.07 4.44 6.43
C TYR A 334 11.31 3.82 7.08
N ASN A 335 12.42 4.55 7.15
CA ASN A 335 13.61 4.11 7.89
C ASN A 335 13.34 4.05 9.40
N LEU A 336 12.47 4.92 9.95
CA LEU A 336 12.01 4.76 11.33
C LEU A 336 11.21 3.47 11.50
N LEU A 337 10.33 3.13 10.54
CA LEU A 337 9.56 1.90 10.58
C LEU A 337 10.45 0.66 10.45
N ALA A 338 11.48 0.68 9.61
CA ALA A 338 12.47 -0.40 9.52
C ALA A 338 13.20 -0.61 10.85
N LEU A 339 13.57 0.45 11.57
CA LEU A 339 14.13 0.29 12.92
C LEU A 339 13.10 -0.25 13.94
N MET A 340 11.80 0.05 13.76
CA MET A 340 10.75 -0.44 14.63
C MET A 340 10.46 -1.94 14.44
N THR A 341 10.65 -2.50 13.24
CA THR A 341 10.42 -3.92 12.98
C THR A 341 11.42 -4.82 13.70
N HIS A 342 12.56 -4.30 14.15
CA HIS A 342 13.51 -5.03 15.01
C HIS A 342 12.92 -5.44 16.35
N VAL A 343 11.89 -4.73 16.83
CA VAL A 343 11.18 -5.08 18.06
C VAL A 343 10.07 -6.09 17.76
N SER A 344 9.19 -5.75 16.82
CA SER A 344 8.08 -6.57 16.35
C SER A 344 7.47 -5.92 15.11
N ASP A 345 6.88 -6.71 14.23
CA ASP A 345 6.08 -6.28 13.08
C ASP A 345 4.56 -6.36 13.33
N ALA A 346 4.14 -6.56 14.58
CA ALA A 346 2.73 -6.60 14.96
C ALA A 346 2.01 -5.27 14.65
N SER A 347 0.77 -5.38 14.16
CA SER A 347 -0.06 -4.24 13.75
C SER A 347 -0.27 -3.19 14.85
N LEU A 348 -0.41 -3.59 16.12
CA LEU A 348 -0.55 -2.64 17.24
C LEU A 348 0.70 -1.78 17.48
N TRP A 349 1.89 -2.34 17.23
CA TRP A 349 3.18 -1.68 17.47
C TRP A 349 3.56 -0.77 16.30
N MET A 350 3.49 -1.29 15.08
CA MET A 350 3.91 -0.56 13.87
C MET A 350 3.10 0.71 13.61
N ARG A 351 1.88 0.80 14.14
CA ARG A 351 0.96 1.93 13.97
C ARG A 351 1.00 2.94 15.14
N LEU A 352 1.87 2.75 16.13
CA LEU A 352 2.02 3.69 17.25
C LEU A 352 2.36 5.13 16.84
N PRO A 353 3.17 5.40 15.78
CA PRO A 353 3.45 6.77 15.36
C PRO A 353 2.18 7.56 15.01
N ASP A 354 1.19 6.92 14.37
CA ASP A 354 -0.07 7.55 14.00
C ASP A 354 -0.96 7.84 15.21
N LEU A 355 -1.02 6.92 16.18
CA LEU A 355 -1.71 7.17 17.46
C LEU A 355 -1.09 8.36 18.19
N ALA A 356 0.24 8.38 18.33
CA ALA A 356 0.95 9.48 18.98
C ALA A 356 0.72 10.81 18.24
N ALA A 357 0.74 10.79 16.91
CA ALA A 357 0.48 11.98 16.11
C ALA A 357 -0.96 12.50 16.28
N GLY A 358 -1.96 11.61 16.33
CA GLY A 358 -3.36 11.98 16.60
C GLY A 358 -3.54 12.65 17.96
N LEU A 359 -2.92 12.10 19.01
CA LEU A 359 -2.96 12.66 20.36
C LEU A 359 -2.27 14.03 20.44
N VAL A 360 -1.09 14.18 19.82
CA VAL A 360 -0.38 15.47 19.78
C VAL A 360 -1.15 16.50 18.93
N CYS A 361 -1.79 16.08 17.84
CA CYS A 361 -2.67 16.95 17.05
C CYS A 361 -3.81 17.50 17.91
N TRP A 362 -4.50 16.64 18.66
CA TRP A 362 -5.56 17.08 19.57
C TRP A 362 -5.04 18.04 20.64
N LEU A 363 -3.89 17.73 21.24
CA LEU A 363 -3.28 18.56 22.28
C LEU A 363 -2.97 19.97 21.77
N LEU A 364 -2.32 20.08 20.61
CA LEU A 364 -1.98 21.36 19.97
C LEU A 364 -3.23 22.11 19.50
N LEU A 365 -4.19 21.39 18.92
CA LEU A 365 -5.42 21.97 18.42
C LEU A 365 -6.22 22.61 19.57
N SER A 366 -6.47 21.85 20.63
CA SER A 366 -7.27 22.28 21.79
C SER A 366 -6.61 23.38 22.61
N ARG A 367 -5.28 23.38 22.77
CA ARG A 367 -4.58 24.27 23.72
C ARG A 367 -3.83 25.44 23.07
N GLU A 368 -3.42 25.33 21.81
CA GLU A 368 -2.67 26.38 21.12
C GLU A 368 -3.47 27.03 19.98
N VAL A 369 -4.22 26.25 19.19
CA VAL A 369 -4.94 26.77 18.02
C VAL A 369 -6.29 27.38 18.39
N LEU A 370 -7.19 26.66 19.07
CA LEU A 370 -8.53 27.17 19.36
C LEU A 370 -8.52 28.47 20.19
N PRO A 371 -7.71 28.60 21.27
CA PRO A 371 -7.60 29.86 22.00
C PRO A 371 -6.99 31.01 21.17
N ARG A 372 -6.20 30.69 20.13
CA ARG A 372 -5.59 31.68 19.25
C ARG A 372 -6.60 32.30 18.28
N LEU A 373 -7.68 31.59 17.95
CA LEU A 373 -8.78 32.05 17.07
C LEU A 373 -9.70 33.08 17.74
N GLY A 374 -9.60 33.25 19.07
CA GLY A 374 -10.24 34.33 19.82
C GLY A 374 -11.13 33.85 20.97
N PRO A 375 -11.51 34.75 21.90
CA PRO A 375 -12.23 34.37 23.12
C PRO A 375 -13.58 33.70 22.89
N ALA A 376 -14.27 34.00 21.78
CA ALA A 376 -15.54 33.35 21.44
C ALA A 376 -15.39 31.85 21.13
N VAL A 377 -14.23 31.45 20.57
CA VAL A 377 -13.94 30.05 20.28
C VAL A 377 -13.50 29.33 21.57
N GLU A 378 -12.61 29.96 22.34
CA GLU A 378 -12.09 29.40 23.60
C GLU A 378 -13.17 29.12 24.64
N ALA A 379 -14.13 30.05 24.81
CA ALA A 379 -15.18 29.92 25.82
C ALA A 379 -16.35 29.01 25.38
N SER A 380 -16.36 28.53 24.13
CA SER A 380 -17.50 27.81 23.55
C SER A 380 -17.33 26.30 23.61
N LYS A 381 -18.10 25.62 24.45
CA LYS A 381 -18.13 24.14 24.52
C LYS A 381 -18.50 23.49 23.17
N PRO A 382 -19.51 23.97 22.42
CA PRO A 382 -19.80 23.45 21.09
C PRO A 382 -18.63 23.51 20.11
N ALA A 383 -17.77 24.54 20.19
CA ALA A 383 -16.62 24.66 19.31
C ALA A 383 -15.57 23.56 19.59
N TYR A 384 -15.29 23.25 20.86
CA TYR A 384 -14.38 22.16 21.22
C TYR A 384 -14.94 20.79 20.83
N TRP A 385 -16.24 20.54 21.04
CA TRP A 385 -16.87 19.30 20.60
C TRP A 385 -16.89 19.16 19.07
N ALA A 386 -17.06 20.25 18.31
CA ALA A 386 -16.94 20.23 16.86
C ALA A 386 -15.53 19.84 16.43
N ALA A 387 -14.50 20.48 17.01
CA ALA A 387 -13.11 20.12 16.73
C ALA A 387 -12.82 18.65 17.07
N ALA A 388 -13.24 18.18 18.24
CA ALA A 388 -13.03 16.81 18.68
C ALA A 388 -13.67 15.79 17.73
N MET A 389 -14.95 15.94 17.42
CA MET A 389 -15.68 14.98 16.59
C MET A 389 -15.24 15.03 15.12
N VAL A 390 -14.96 16.20 14.57
CA VAL A 390 -14.43 16.31 13.20
C VAL A 390 -13.01 15.76 13.11
N LEU A 391 -12.16 15.96 14.13
CA LEU A 391 -10.85 15.33 14.18
C LEU A 391 -10.98 13.81 14.14
N LEU A 392 -11.79 13.22 15.04
CA LEU A 392 -12.00 11.76 15.08
C LEU A 392 -12.51 11.22 13.73
N THR A 393 -13.60 11.79 13.21
CA THR A 393 -14.22 11.31 11.97
C THR A 393 -13.37 11.52 10.71
N ALA A 394 -12.48 12.51 10.68
CA ALA A 394 -11.52 12.70 9.59
C ALA A 394 -10.23 11.88 9.77
N TRP A 395 -9.94 11.42 10.99
CA TRP A 395 -8.75 10.61 11.28
C TRP A 395 -9.03 9.11 11.11
N MET A 396 -10.13 8.62 11.69
CA MET A 396 -10.53 7.20 11.71
C MET A 396 -10.43 6.46 10.37
N PRO A 397 -10.91 7.01 9.23
CA PRO A 397 -10.90 6.29 7.95
C PRO A 397 -9.62 6.46 7.11
N PHE A 398 -8.65 7.27 7.55
CA PHE A 398 -7.46 7.60 6.77
C PHE A 398 -6.13 7.38 7.52
N ASN A 399 -6.03 7.85 8.76
CA ASN A 399 -4.77 7.99 9.49
C ASN A 399 -4.64 6.95 10.63
N ASN A 400 -5.09 5.71 10.39
CA ASN A 400 -5.00 4.61 11.37
C ASN A 400 -4.12 3.44 10.89
N GLY A 401 -3.44 3.62 9.75
CA GLY A 401 -2.56 2.64 9.14
C GLY A 401 -1.08 2.88 9.47
N VAL A 402 -0.18 2.57 8.54
CA VAL A 402 1.24 2.98 8.56
C VAL A 402 1.57 4.03 7.50
N ARG A 403 0.57 4.43 6.71
CA ARG A 403 0.67 5.53 5.76
C ARG A 403 0.94 6.87 6.47
N PRO A 404 1.83 7.73 5.95
CA PRO A 404 2.33 8.88 6.70
C PRO A 404 1.40 10.11 6.76
N GLU A 405 0.18 10.08 6.22
CA GLU A 405 -0.72 11.25 6.19
C GLU A 405 -1.02 11.82 7.60
N GLY A 406 -1.07 10.96 8.64
CA GLY A 406 -1.23 11.40 10.03
C GLY A 406 -0.04 12.22 10.53
N ILE A 407 1.18 11.79 10.21
CA ILE A 407 2.43 12.51 10.50
C ILE A 407 2.48 13.84 9.75
N ILE A 408 2.02 13.87 8.49
CA ILE A 408 1.97 15.10 7.69
C ILE A 408 0.95 16.09 8.24
N ALA A 409 -0.23 15.61 8.68
CA ALA A 409 -1.24 16.44 9.33
C ALA A 409 -0.68 17.08 10.62
N LEU A 410 0.07 16.32 11.42
CA LEU A 410 0.80 16.84 12.58
C LEU A 410 1.85 17.87 12.18
N GLY A 411 2.72 17.55 11.22
CA GLY A 411 3.78 18.45 10.76
C GLY A 411 3.26 19.79 10.25
N SER A 412 2.15 19.76 9.52
CA SER A 412 1.43 20.97 9.07
C SER A 412 0.88 21.79 10.24
N LEU A 413 0.25 21.13 11.23
CA LEU A 413 -0.29 21.80 12.41
C LEU A 413 0.81 22.43 13.28
N VAL A 414 1.91 21.73 13.51
CA VAL A 414 3.08 22.23 14.25
C VAL A 414 3.67 23.45 13.54
N THR A 415 3.81 23.38 12.21
CA THR A 415 4.27 24.51 11.39
C THR A 415 3.37 25.74 11.57
N TYR A 416 2.05 25.56 11.49
CA TYR A 416 1.08 26.64 11.70
C TYR A 416 1.19 27.25 13.12
N VAL A 417 1.27 26.41 14.15
CA VAL A 417 1.37 26.85 15.56
C VAL A 417 2.65 27.64 15.79
N LEU A 418 3.79 27.17 15.29
CA LEU A 418 5.08 27.85 15.42
C LEU A 418 5.09 29.22 14.74
N ILE A 419 4.49 29.34 13.56
CA ILE A 419 4.33 30.62 12.83
C ILE A 419 3.41 31.58 13.60
N GLU A 420 2.27 31.11 14.11
CA GLU A 420 1.37 31.93 14.95
C GLU A 420 2.04 32.40 16.25
N ARG A 421 2.91 31.56 16.84
CA ARG A 421 3.69 31.92 18.02
C ARG A 421 4.76 32.96 17.71
N SER A 422 5.47 32.81 16.59
CA SER A 422 6.44 33.78 16.09
C SER A 422 5.82 35.17 15.95
N MET A 423 4.65 35.28 15.30
CA MET A 423 4.01 36.57 15.09
C MET A 423 3.41 37.21 16.35
N ARG A 424 3.11 36.41 17.37
CA ARG A 424 2.62 36.93 18.66
C ARG A 424 3.71 37.70 19.40
N TYR A 425 4.95 37.18 19.40
CA TYR A 425 6.06 37.75 20.16
C TYR A 425 7.08 38.51 19.30
N SER A 426 6.88 38.55 17.98
CA SER A 426 7.83 39.13 17.02
C SER A 426 9.23 38.50 17.11
N ARG A 427 9.31 37.17 17.21
CA ARG A 427 10.56 36.39 17.38
C ARG A 427 10.78 35.48 16.17
N LEU A 428 12.01 35.34 15.68
CA LEU A 428 12.30 34.58 14.46
C LEU A 428 12.66 33.11 14.71
N THR A 429 13.06 32.74 15.93
CA THR A 429 13.39 31.34 16.27
C THR A 429 12.24 30.37 15.99
N PRO A 430 10.97 30.64 16.41
CA PRO A 430 9.87 29.73 16.08
C PRO A 430 9.59 29.67 14.57
N ALA A 431 9.86 30.75 13.83
CA ALA A 431 9.73 30.73 12.37
C ALA A 431 10.82 29.86 11.72
N ALA A 432 12.07 29.91 12.21
CA ALA A 432 13.13 29.02 11.74
C ALA A 432 12.83 27.55 12.05
N LEU A 433 12.30 27.24 13.25
CA LEU A 433 11.84 25.89 13.58
C LEU A 433 10.64 25.45 12.71
N ALA A 434 9.72 26.35 12.37
CA ALA A 434 8.64 26.05 11.44
C ALA A 434 9.15 25.69 10.05
N VAL A 435 10.25 26.33 9.59
CA VAL A 435 10.92 25.98 8.34
C VAL A 435 11.53 24.57 8.42
N VAL A 436 12.20 24.22 9.53
CA VAL A 436 12.69 22.84 9.76
C VAL A 436 11.52 21.84 9.71
N THR A 437 10.46 22.07 10.48
CA THR A 437 9.30 21.18 10.51
C THR A 437 8.68 21.01 9.13
N ALA A 438 8.49 22.09 8.38
CA ALA A 438 7.93 22.01 7.03
C ALA A 438 8.84 21.24 6.06
N ALA A 439 10.15 21.44 6.15
CA ALA A 439 11.13 20.72 5.33
C ALA A 439 11.11 19.21 5.63
N PHE A 440 11.14 18.82 6.91
CA PHE A 440 11.03 17.41 7.31
C PHE A 440 9.68 16.80 6.92
N THR A 441 8.59 17.54 7.04
CA THR A 441 7.24 17.11 6.62
C THR A 441 7.17 16.88 5.11
N LEU A 442 7.78 17.75 4.30
CA LEU A 442 7.89 17.56 2.85
C LEU A 442 8.75 16.34 2.49
N GLY A 443 9.80 16.09 3.27
CA GLY A 443 10.66 14.92 3.12
C GLY A 443 10.01 13.57 3.50
N VAL A 444 8.81 13.58 4.12
CA VAL A 444 8.07 12.36 4.43
C VAL A 444 7.38 11.79 3.19
N GLN A 445 6.71 12.64 2.40
CA GLN A 445 5.92 12.24 1.23
C GLN A 445 5.70 13.46 0.32
N PRO A 446 5.53 13.30 -1.01
CA PRO A 446 5.27 14.42 -1.92
C PRO A 446 4.06 15.29 -1.53
N THR A 447 3.06 14.69 -0.89
CA THR A 447 1.85 15.38 -0.39
C THR A 447 2.11 16.27 0.83
N GLY A 448 3.29 16.15 1.45
CA GLY A 448 3.79 16.97 2.55
C GLY A 448 3.93 18.47 2.22
N LEU A 449 3.76 18.84 0.95
CA LEU A 449 3.75 20.23 0.46
C LEU A 449 2.72 21.12 1.19
N ILE A 450 1.71 20.52 1.84
CA ILE A 450 0.78 21.21 2.76
C ILE A 450 1.49 22.06 3.82
N ALA A 451 2.60 21.60 4.40
CA ALA A 451 3.30 22.36 5.44
C ALA A 451 3.88 23.68 4.87
N VAL A 452 4.23 23.71 3.58
CA VAL A 452 4.65 24.92 2.88
C VAL A 452 3.49 25.92 2.76
N ALA A 453 2.25 25.46 2.60
CA ALA A 453 1.07 26.34 2.61
C ALA A 453 0.95 27.14 3.92
N ALA A 454 1.29 26.52 5.06
CA ALA A 454 1.33 27.18 6.36
C ALA A 454 2.40 28.28 6.43
N LEU A 455 3.59 28.05 5.86
CA LEU A 455 4.63 29.07 5.73
C LEU A 455 4.18 30.24 4.85
N VAL A 456 3.57 29.96 3.70
CA VAL A 456 3.08 30.97 2.75
C VAL A 456 1.99 31.84 3.37
N ALA A 457 1.00 31.24 4.05
CA ALA A 457 -0.04 31.98 4.77
C ALA A 457 0.53 32.93 5.84
N GLY A 458 1.68 32.58 6.45
CA GLY A 458 2.41 33.41 7.41
C GLY A 458 3.38 34.44 6.81
N GLY A 459 3.61 34.45 5.49
CA GLY A 459 4.71 35.17 4.87
C GLY A 459 4.72 36.68 5.15
N ARG A 460 3.60 37.37 4.92
CA ARG A 460 3.50 38.83 5.12
C ARG A 460 3.81 39.28 6.55
N PRO A 461 3.20 38.71 7.62
CA PRO A 461 3.58 39.09 8.98
C PRO A 461 5.02 38.70 9.34
N MET A 462 5.56 37.59 8.79
CA MET A 462 6.96 37.22 9.01
C MET A 462 7.92 38.24 8.41
N LEU A 463 7.66 38.73 7.19
CA LEU A 463 8.46 39.79 6.56
C LEU A 463 8.49 41.07 7.40
N ARG A 464 7.38 41.44 8.05
CA ARG A 464 7.36 42.60 8.95
C ARG A 464 8.30 42.43 10.15
N ILE A 465 8.38 41.21 10.71
CA ILE A 465 9.28 40.90 11.82
C ILE A 465 10.74 40.97 11.34
N LEU A 466 11.04 40.39 10.18
CA LEU A 466 12.35 40.44 9.55
C LEU A 466 12.81 41.88 9.31
N VAL A 467 11.98 42.71 8.66
CA VAL A 467 12.28 44.13 8.39
C VAL A 467 12.50 44.91 9.68
N ARG A 468 11.72 44.62 10.74
CA ARG A 468 11.88 45.26 12.04
C ARG A 468 13.21 44.86 12.70
N ARG A 469 13.54 43.57 12.73
CA ARG A 469 14.77 43.05 13.38
C ARG A 469 16.03 43.34 12.59
N HIS A 470 15.94 43.44 11.27
CA HIS A 470 17.03 43.82 10.37
C HIS A 470 17.72 45.12 10.85
N ARG A 471 16.94 46.11 11.30
CA ARG A 471 17.46 47.39 11.79
C ARG A 471 18.29 47.28 13.07
N LEU A 472 18.16 46.19 13.82
CA LEU A 472 18.85 45.98 15.10
C LEU A 472 20.12 45.15 14.93
N VAL A 473 20.05 44.07 14.14
CA VAL A 473 21.11 43.05 14.06
C VAL A 473 21.64 42.82 12.64
N GLY A 474 21.16 43.55 11.63
CA GLY A 474 21.53 43.35 10.22
C GLY A 474 20.81 42.15 9.57
N THR A 475 21.03 41.95 8.26
CA THR A 475 20.33 40.92 7.47
C THR A 475 20.94 39.53 7.64
N LEU A 476 22.26 39.44 7.47
CA LEU A 476 23.00 38.16 7.45
C LEU A 476 22.71 37.26 8.67
N PRO A 477 22.79 37.73 9.93
CA PRO A 477 22.52 36.86 11.09
C PRO A 477 21.04 36.46 11.25
N LEU A 478 20.14 36.99 10.40
CA LEU A 478 18.74 36.59 10.36
C LEU A 478 18.47 35.56 9.26
N VAL A 479 19.03 35.76 8.07
CA VAL A 479 18.80 34.89 6.90
C VAL A 479 19.67 33.63 6.92
N SER A 480 20.91 33.71 7.41
CA SER A 480 21.82 32.55 7.43
C SER A 480 21.28 31.38 8.26
N PRO A 481 20.74 31.57 9.48
CA PRO A 481 20.14 30.46 10.23
C PRO A 481 18.87 29.90 9.57
N MET A 482 18.09 30.74 8.88
CA MET A 482 16.87 30.28 8.18
C MET A 482 17.21 29.45 6.94
N LEU A 483 18.27 29.82 6.20
CA LEU A 483 18.77 29.03 5.08
C LEU A 483 19.28 27.68 5.57
N ALA A 484 20.12 27.66 6.60
CA ALA A 484 20.62 26.43 7.21
C ALA A 484 19.46 25.50 7.65
N ALA A 485 18.48 26.07 8.35
CA ALA A 485 17.28 25.36 8.79
C ALA A 485 16.45 24.77 7.63
N GLY A 486 16.35 25.48 6.50
CA GLY A 486 15.61 25.00 5.33
C GLY A 486 16.34 23.94 4.53
N THR A 487 17.67 23.96 4.50
CA THR A 487 18.48 23.03 3.69
C THR A 487 18.96 21.80 4.45
N VAL A 488 18.90 21.78 5.79
CA VAL A 488 19.40 20.65 6.59
C VAL A 488 18.70 19.32 6.26
N ILE A 489 17.47 19.36 5.75
CA ILE A 489 16.74 18.16 5.29
C ILE A 489 17.51 17.36 4.22
N LEU A 490 18.35 18.02 3.41
CA LEU A 490 19.16 17.36 2.38
C LEU A 490 20.14 16.36 3.00
N THR A 491 20.61 16.61 4.23
CA THR A 491 21.54 15.71 4.93
C THR A 491 20.88 14.41 5.40
N VAL A 492 19.55 14.41 5.53
CA VAL A 492 18.75 13.23 5.89
C VAL A 492 18.30 12.50 4.63
N VAL A 493 17.81 13.24 3.62
CA VAL A 493 17.33 12.67 2.35
C VAL A 493 18.46 12.02 1.55
N PHE A 494 19.63 12.64 1.51
CA PHE A 494 20.80 12.14 0.78
C PHE A 494 21.85 11.52 1.73
N ALA A 495 21.42 11.01 2.88
CA ALA A 495 22.33 10.39 3.84
C ALA A 495 23.06 9.19 3.21
N ASP A 496 22.28 8.27 2.64
CA ASP A 496 22.78 7.14 1.88
C ASP A 496 22.91 7.50 0.39
N GLN A 497 21.78 7.79 -0.26
CA GLN A 497 21.68 8.04 -1.70
C GLN A 497 22.44 9.28 -2.19
N THR A 498 22.72 9.33 -3.49
CA THR A 498 23.37 10.45 -4.19
C THR A 498 22.38 11.23 -5.04
N LEU A 499 22.80 12.36 -5.61
CA LEU A 499 21.96 13.10 -6.56
C LEU A 499 21.65 12.26 -7.81
N SER A 500 22.63 11.55 -8.36
CA SER A 500 22.46 10.74 -9.56
C SER A 500 21.49 9.56 -9.35
N THR A 501 21.54 8.89 -8.19
CA THR A 501 20.62 7.79 -7.88
C THR A 501 19.19 8.28 -7.71
N VAL A 502 18.97 9.39 -7.01
CA VAL A 502 17.63 10.01 -6.86
C VAL A 502 17.07 10.49 -8.19
N LEU A 503 17.89 11.07 -9.06
CA LEU A 503 17.47 11.49 -10.41
C LEU A 503 17.01 10.28 -11.25
N GLU A 504 17.75 9.17 -11.21
CA GLU A 504 17.36 7.96 -11.93
C GLU A 504 16.08 7.33 -11.35
N ALA A 505 15.96 7.22 -10.02
CA ALA A 505 14.75 6.73 -9.37
C ALA A 505 13.51 7.59 -9.69
N THR A 506 13.69 8.91 -9.76
CA THR A 506 12.63 9.84 -10.17
C THR A 506 12.27 9.66 -11.64
N ARG A 507 13.26 9.46 -12.52
CA ARG A 507 13.04 9.20 -13.96
C ARG A 507 12.23 7.93 -14.18
N VAL A 508 12.57 6.83 -13.49
CA VAL A 508 11.86 5.54 -13.58
C VAL A 508 10.39 5.74 -13.18
N ARG A 509 10.15 6.29 -11.98
CA ARG A 509 8.78 6.56 -11.46
C ARG A 509 7.96 7.45 -12.39
N ALA A 510 8.55 8.52 -12.91
CA ALA A 510 7.86 9.46 -13.80
C ALA A 510 7.51 8.86 -15.17
N LYS A 511 8.34 7.94 -15.69
CA LYS A 511 8.12 7.31 -17.01
C LYS A 511 7.20 6.11 -16.96
N ILE A 512 7.27 5.30 -15.91
CA ILE A 512 6.43 4.10 -15.73
C ILE A 512 5.08 4.46 -15.09
N GLY A 513 5.06 5.44 -14.18
CA GLY A 513 3.85 5.88 -13.50
C GLY A 513 3.36 4.93 -12.40
N PRO A 514 2.24 5.28 -11.74
CA PRO A 514 1.33 6.38 -12.10
C PRO A 514 1.88 7.79 -11.79
N SER A 515 1.78 8.70 -12.77
CA SER A 515 2.18 10.12 -12.63
C SER A 515 1.24 11.01 -13.44
N GLN A 516 0.12 11.37 -12.85
CA GLN A 516 -0.91 12.20 -13.49
C GLN A 516 -0.49 13.67 -13.57
N ALA A 517 -0.90 14.33 -14.67
CA ALA A 517 -0.73 15.76 -14.84
C ALA A 517 -1.52 16.59 -13.80
N TRP A 518 -1.23 17.88 -13.71
CA TRP A 518 -1.89 18.78 -12.75
C TRP A 518 -3.36 19.07 -13.10
N TYR A 519 -3.69 19.11 -14.40
CA TYR A 519 -5.04 19.44 -14.87
C TYR A 519 -6.05 18.29 -14.70
N THR A 520 -5.61 17.09 -14.30
CA THR A 520 -6.47 15.94 -13.99
C THR A 520 -6.76 15.79 -12.49
N GLU A 521 -6.58 16.86 -11.70
CA GLU A 521 -6.92 16.88 -10.27
C GLU A 521 -8.41 16.60 -9.99
N ASN A 522 -9.30 16.76 -10.99
CA ASN A 522 -10.69 16.34 -10.90
C ASN A 522 -10.86 14.83 -10.58
N LEU A 523 -9.91 13.98 -10.98
CA LEU A 523 -9.92 12.54 -10.70
C LEU A 523 -10.01 12.24 -9.20
N ARG A 524 -9.32 13.03 -8.36
CA ARG A 524 -9.34 12.83 -6.89
C ARG A 524 -10.75 12.93 -6.31
N TYR A 525 -11.55 13.86 -6.86
CA TYR A 525 -12.93 14.07 -6.43
C TYR A 525 -13.90 13.10 -7.12
N TYR A 526 -13.60 12.69 -8.35
CA TYR A 526 -14.34 11.65 -9.06
C TYR A 526 -14.31 10.33 -8.29
N TYR A 527 -13.12 9.86 -7.90
CA TYR A 527 -12.98 8.62 -7.12
C TYR A 527 -13.71 8.68 -5.77
N LEU A 528 -13.78 9.85 -5.14
CA LEU A 528 -14.48 10.05 -3.87
C LEU A 528 -16.01 9.84 -3.97
N ILE A 529 -16.62 10.12 -5.12
CA ILE A 529 -18.09 10.05 -5.31
C ILE A 529 -18.57 8.75 -5.96
N LEU A 530 -17.66 7.84 -6.33
CA LEU A 530 -18.03 6.52 -6.82
C LEU A 530 -18.59 5.63 -5.72
N PRO A 531 -19.56 4.75 -6.01
CA PRO A 531 -20.12 3.79 -5.06
C PRO A 531 -19.17 2.58 -4.85
N THR A 532 -17.93 2.85 -4.48
CA THR A 532 -16.86 1.86 -4.23
C THR A 532 -16.29 2.01 -2.82
N VAL A 533 -15.38 1.11 -2.42
CA VAL A 533 -14.69 1.19 -1.10
C VAL A 533 -13.87 2.47 -0.97
N ASP A 534 -13.17 2.91 -2.02
CA ASP A 534 -12.35 4.13 -1.97
C ASP A 534 -13.21 5.41 -1.82
N GLY A 535 -14.47 5.34 -2.25
CA GLY A 535 -15.50 6.38 -2.13
C GLY A 535 -16.62 6.05 -1.13
N SER A 536 -16.33 5.34 -0.04
CA SER A 536 -17.32 4.90 0.95
C SER A 536 -17.82 6.03 1.86
N LEU A 537 -18.91 5.78 2.60
CA LEU A 537 -19.55 6.81 3.44
C LEU A 537 -18.61 7.37 4.52
N SER A 538 -17.66 6.57 4.99
CA SER A 538 -16.71 6.99 6.02
C SER A 538 -15.65 7.93 5.46
N ARG A 539 -15.18 7.69 4.23
CA ARG A 539 -14.16 8.49 3.54
C ARG A 539 -14.72 9.79 2.97
N ARG A 540 -16.00 9.83 2.57
CA ARG A 540 -16.69 11.05 2.10
C ARG A 540 -16.83 12.10 3.20
N PHE A 541 -17.26 11.69 4.38
CA PHE A 541 -17.69 12.63 5.42
C PHE A 541 -16.59 13.64 5.81
N GLY A 542 -15.37 13.16 6.12
CA GLY A 542 -14.28 14.01 6.62
C GLY A 542 -13.90 15.16 5.68
N PHE A 543 -13.87 14.90 4.38
CA PHE A 543 -13.61 15.94 3.39
C PHE A 543 -14.82 16.87 3.19
N LEU A 544 -16.02 16.31 3.01
CA LEU A 544 -17.22 17.10 2.75
C LEU A 544 -17.55 18.06 3.91
N ILE A 545 -17.40 17.62 5.16
CA ILE A 545 -17.65 18.48 6.32
C ILE A 545 -16.61 19.61 6.41
N THR A 546 -15.37 19.34 6.03
CA THR A 546 -14.31 20.35 5.93
C THR A 546 -14.65 21.39 4.87
N ALA A 547 -15.07 20.96 3.67
CA ALA A 547 -15.46 21.85 2.58
C ALA A 547 -16.67 22.73 2.97
N LEU A 548 -17.73 22.14 3.54
CA LEU A 548 -18.90 22.86 4.02
C LEU A 548 -18.54 23.91 5.06
N CYS A 549 -17.69 23.55 6.04
CA CYS A 549 -17.24 24.47 7.07
C CYS A 549 -16.40 25.61 6.49
N LEU A 550 -15.48 25.31 5.57
CA LEU A 550 -14.61 26.29 4.91
C LEU A 550 -15.44 27.31 4.12
N PHE A 551 -16.25 26.87 3.17
CA PHE A 551 -17.01 27.77 2.30
C PHE A 551 -18.00 28.64 3.09
N THR A 552 -18.70 28.05 4.06
CA THR A 552 -19.64 28.80 4.92
C THR A 552 -18.92 29.89 5.70
N ALA A 553 -17.77 29.59 6.31
CA ALA A 553 -17.01 30.57 7.07
C ALA A 553 -16.45 31.68 6.19
N VAL A 554 -15.98 31.36 4.97
CA VAL A 554 -15.51 32.35 3.99
C VAL A 554 -16.63 33.32 3.63
N PHE A 555 -17.84 32.84 3.30
CA PHE A 555 -18.96 33.72 2.98
C PHE A 555 -19.33 34.65 4.14
N ILE A 556 -19.34 34.13 5.37
CA ILE A 556 -19.64 34.93 6.56
C ILE A 556 -18.55 35.99 6.79
N MET A 557 -17.27 35.62 6.71
CA MET A 557 -16.15 36.54 6.96
C MET A 557 -15.92 37.57 5.84
N LEU A 558 -16.30 37.24 4.59
CA LEU A 558 -16.33 38.20 3.49
C LEU A 558 -17.43 39.24 3.68
N ARG A 559 -18.63 38.81 4.08
CA ARG A 559 -19.79 39.67 4.33
C ARG A 559 -19.62 40.53 5.59
N ARG A 560 -19.18 39.92 6.70
CA ARG A 560 -19.03 40.56 8.01
C ARG A 560 -17.55 40.88 8.27
N LYS A 561 -17.14 42.13 8.02
CA LYS A 561 -15.72 42.53 8.09
C LYS A 561 -15.11 42.39 9.49
N ARG A 562 -15.90 42.64 10.54
CA ARG A 562 -15.56 42.50 11.96
C ARG A 562 -16.62 41.64 12.64
N ILE A 563 -16.19 40.57 13.30
CA ILE A 563 -17.05 39.68 14.09
C ILE A 563 -16.57 39.78 15.53
N PRO A 564 -17.43 40.14 16.49
CA PRO A 564 -17.04 40.28 17.88
C PRO A 564 -16.34 39.02 18.41
N SER A 565 -15.23 39.21 19.14
CA SER A 565 -14.50 38.15 19.84
C SER A 565 -13.94 37.02 18.97
N VAL A 566 -13.88 37.19 17.64
CA VAL A 566 -13.16 36.31 16.69
C VAL A 566 -11.94 37.02 16.13
N ALA A 567 -10.76 36.42 16.30
CA ALA A 567 -9.49 36.97 15.82
C ALA A 567 -9.36 36.77 14.31
N ARG A 568 -9.60 37.85 13.56
CA ARG A 568 -9.61 37.84 12.08
C ARG A 568 -8.32 37.29 11.45
N GLY A 569 -7.14 37.67 11.96
CA GLY A 569 -5.86 37.29 11.35
C GLY A 569 -5.62 35.77 11.30
N PRO A 570 -5.61 35.07 12.45
CA PRO A 570 -5.45 33.62 12.52
C PRO A 570 -6.52 32.86 11.72
N ALA A 571 -7.78 33.31 11.77
CA ALA A 571 -8.87 32.71 11.03
C ALA A 571 -8.64 32.74 9.51
N TRP A 572 -8.24 33.88 8.95
CA TRP A 572 -7.91 33.99 7.52
C TRP A 572 -6.70 33.17 7.12
N ARG A 573 -5.69 33.05 8.00
CA ARG A 573 -4.53 32.20 7.72
C ARG A 573 -4.89 30.72 7.75
N LEU A 574 -5.73 30.28 8.69
CA LEU A 574 -6.24 28.90 8.71
C LEU A 574 -6.98 28.57 7.39
N MET A 575 -7.87 29.45 6.93
CA MET A 575 -8.53 29.29 5.62
C MET A 575 -7.51 29.29 4.47
N GLY A 576 -6.51 30.18 4.52
CA GLY A 576 -5.44 30.25 3.53
C GLY A 576 -4.58 29.00 3.47
N VAL A 577 -4.33 28.33 4.61
CA VAL A 577 -3.67 27.02 4.64
C VAL A 577 -4.53 25.98 3.92
N ILE A 578 -5.82 25.90 4.20
CA ILE A 578 -6.71 24.91 3.56
C ILE A 578 -6.80 25.16 2.05
N PHE A 579 -7.02 26.39 1.60
CA PHE A 579 -7.03 26.72 0.17
C PHE A 579 -5.68 26.49 -0.51
N GLY A 580 -4.58 26.90 0.14
CA GLY A 580 -3.23 26.65 -0.35
C GLY A 580 -2.96 25.16 -0.48
N THR A 581 -3.43 24.34 0.46
CA THR A 581 -3.34 22.88 0.40
C THR A 581 -4.09 22.32 -0.79
N MET A 582 -5.36 22.69 -0.97
CA MET A 582 -6.17 22.22 -2.10
C MET A 582 -5.51 22.58 -3.44
N PHE A 583 -4.90 23.77 -3.52
CA PHE A 583 -4.14 24.19 -4.71
C PHE A 583 -2.84 23.41 -4.89
N PHE A 584 -2.05 23.22 -3.83
CA PHE A 584 -0.78 22.48 -3.91
C PHE A 584 -0.99 20.98 -4.19
N LEU A 585 -2.10 20.40 -3.75
CA LEU A 585 -2.47 19.02 -4.02
C LEU A 585 -2.70 18.76 -5.52
N MET A 586 -3.03 19.81 -6.29
CA MET A 586 -3.13 19.73 -7.75
C MET A 586 -1.82 19.31 -8.41
N PHE A 587 -0.67 19.62 -7.79
CA PHE A 587 0.66 19.33 -8.34
C PHE A 587 1.26 18.01 -7.84
N THR A 588 0.53 17.21 -7.06
CA THR A 588 1.02 15.89 -6.64
C THR A 588 0.90 14.90 -7.80
N PRO A 589 1.91 14.04 -8.07
CA PRO A 589 1.84 13.08 -9.17
C PRO A 589 0.61 12.16 -9.09
N THR A 590 0.29 11.65 -7.90
CA THR A 590 -0.82 10.73 -7.68
C THR A 590 -2.09 11.44 -7.16
N LYS A 591 -3.27 10.99 -7.63
CA LYS A 591 -4.57 11.65 -7.40
C LYS A 591 -5.50 10.82 -6.50
N TRP A 592 -4.94 10.22 -5.45
CA TRP A 592 -5.67 9.33 -4.55
C TRP A 592 -6.58 10.03 -3.54
N VAL A 593 -7.66 9.35 -3.14
CA VAL A 593 -8.59 9.79 -2.10
C VAL A 593 -7.94 9.76 -0.71
N HIS A 594 -6.94 8.90 -0.48
CA HIS A 594 -6.18 8.80 0.78
C HIS A 594 -5.59 10.14 1.24
N HIS A 595 -5.24 11.03 0.31
CA HIS A 595 -4.65 12.33 0.63
C HIS A 595 -5.63 13.28 1.37
N PHE A 596 -6.92 12.94 1.50
CA PHE A 596 -7.83 13.74 2.30
C PHE A 596 -7.58 13.63 3.82
N GLY A 597 -6.84 12.62 4.29
CA GLY A 597 -6.40 12.51 5.69
C GLY A 597 -5.55 13.70 6.17
N LEU A 598 -4.92 14.42 5.25
CA LEU A 598 -4.15 15.65 5.51
C LEU A 598 -4.99 16.78 6.14
N PHE A 599 -6.30 16.80 5.85
CA PHE A 599 -7.20 17.85 6.34
C PHE A 599 -7.73 17.57 7.74
N ALA A 600 -7.42 16.45 8.39
CA ALA A 600 -8.03 16.06 9.67
C ALA A 600 -7.87 17.12 10.76
N ALA A 601 -6.63 17.61 10.99
CA ALA A 601 -6.35 18.58 12.04
C ALA A 601 -6.84 20.00 11.70
N VAL A 602 -6.61 20.47 10.47
CA VAL A 602 -7.01 21.83 10.04
C VAL A 602 -8.51 21.95 9.78
N GLY A 603 -9.15 20.88 9.31
CA GLY A 603 -10.59 20.76 9.13
C GLY A 603 -11.32 20.77 10.48
N ALA A 604 -10.77 20.11 11.50
CA ALA A 604 -11.26 20.20 12.87
C ALA A 604 -11.22 21.62 13.44
N ALA A 605 -10.11 22.35 13.23
CA ALA A 605 -10.01 23.77 13.60
C ALA A 605 -11.06 24.63 12.86
N MET A 606 -11.26 24.35 11.58
CA MET A 606 -12.22 25.06 10.73
C MET A 606 -13.66 24.80 11.19
N ALA A 607 -14.00 23.57 11.56
CA ALA A 607 -15.31 23.21 12.11
C ALA A 607 -15.62 23.93 13.43
N ALA A 608 -14.64 24.05 14.32
CA ALA A 608 -14.80 24.82 15.56
C ALA A 608 -15.08 26.31 15.29
N LEU A 609 -14.33 26.91 14.37
CA LEU A 609 -14.57 28.30 13.95
C LEU A 609 -15.96 28.46 13.31
N THR A 610 -16.34 27.58 12.39
CA THR A 610 -17.65 27.63 11.73
C THR A 610 -18.79 27.49 12.73
N THR A 611 -18.67 26.60 13.71
CA THR A 611 -19.68 26.41 14.77
C THR A 611 -19.96 27.71 15.53
N VAL A 612 -18.93 28.52 15.80
CA VAL A 612 -19.11 29.86 16.40
C VAL A 612 -19.73 30.83 15.41
N LEU A 613 -19.30 30.82 14.14
CA LEU A 613 -19.77 31.75 13.11
C LEU A 613 -21.25 31.56 12.73
N VAL A 614 -21.76 30.34 12.77
CA VAL A 614 -23.16 30.01 12.48
C VAL A 614 -24.06 30.02 13.73
N SER A 615 -23.48 30.25 14.92
CA SER A 615 -24.23 30.31 16.17
C SER A 615 -25.30 31.42 16.15
N PRO A 616 -26.40 31.28 16.91
CA PRO A 616 -27.42 32.33 17.00
C PRO A 616 -26.89 33.72 17.42
N SER A 617 -25.78 33.76 18.17
CA SER A 617 -25.12 35.00 18.61
C SER A 617 -24.48 35.78 17.46
N VAL A 618 -23.96 35.08 16.44
CA VAL A 618 -23.35 35.70 15.25
C VAL A 618 -24.35 35.77 14.10
N LEU A 619 -25.05 34.67 13.82
CA LEU A 619 -26.01 34.52 12.73
C LEU A 619 -27.45 34.64 13.25
N ARG A 620 -27.86 35.88 13.51
CA ARG A 620 -29.12 36.21 14.19
C ARG A 620 -30.37 35.67 13.49
N TRP A 621 -30.47 35.85 12.17
CA TRP A 621 -31.68 35.51 11.42
C TRP A 621 -31.85 33.99 11.24
N SER A 622 -32.95 33.46 11.78
CA SER A 622 -33.34 32.04 11.75
C SER A 622 -33.30 31.41 10.35
N ARG A 623 -33.68 32.15 9.30
CA ARG A 623 -33.62 31.69 7.90
C ARG A 623 -32.23 31.16 7.51
N ASN A 624 -31.17 31.89 7.86
CA ASN A 624 -29.80 31.50 7.46
C ASN A 624 -29.30 30.30 8.27
N ARG A 625 -29.71 30.19 9.54
CA ARG A 625 -29.41 29.02 10.37
C ARG A 625 -30.09 27.76 9.84
N MET A 626 -31.36 27.87 9.43
CA MET A 626 -32.09 26.77 8.80
C MET A 626 -31.52 26.39 7.42
N ALA A 627 -31.08 27.37 6.61
CA ALA A 627 -30.40 27.08 5.35
C ALA A 627 -29.08 26.31 5.56
N PHE A 628 -28.30 26.66 6.59
CA PHE A 628 -27.10 25.89 6.96
C PHE A 628 -27.42 24.48 7.46
N LEU A 629 -28.51 24.33 8.24
CA LEU A 629 -28.98 23.01 8.67
C LEU A 629 -29.44 22.15 7.49
N ALA A 630 -30.14 22.73 6.51
CA ALA A 630 -30.51 22.05 5.27
C ALA A 630 -29.26 21.61 4.49
N ALA A 631 -28.24 22.46 4.37
CA ALA A 631 -26.96 22.09 3.75
C ALA A 631 -26.26 20.91 4.45
N LEU A 632 -26.32 20.83 5.80
CA LEU A 632 -25.82 19.67 6.54
C LEU A 632 -26.60 18.39 6.25
N PHE A 633 -27.94 18.44 6.19
CA PHE A 633 -28.74 17.28 5.82
C PHE A 633 -28.52 16.83 4.38
N PHE A 634 -28.35 17.77 3.45
CA PHE A 634 -27.99 17.44 2.06
C PHE A 634 -26.62 16.76 1.98
N LEU A 635 -25.63 17.28 2.73
CA LEU A 635 -24.31 16.64 2.83
C LEU A 635 -24.41 15.22 3.38
N LEU A 636 -25.21 14.98 4.42
CA LEU A 636 -25.44 13.64 4.95
C LEU A 636 -26.12 12.73 3.93
N ALA A 637 -27.14 13.21 3.22
CA ALA A 637 -27.80 12.44 2.17
C ALA A 637 -26.79 11.99 1.09
N LEU A 638 -25.92 12.90 0.63
CA LEU A 638 -24.87 12.61 -0.36
C LEU A 638 -23.80 11.65 0.19
N CYS A 639 -23.43 11.82 1.46
CA CYS A 639 -22.44 10.99 2.14
C CYS A 639 -22.92 9.55 2.33
N TRP A 640 -24.20 9.36 2.66
CA TRP A 640 -24.82 8.04 2.90
C TRP A 640 -25.31 7.34 1.64
N ALA A 641 -25.17 7.96 0.46
CA ALA A 641 -25.54 7.39 -0.84
C ALA A 641 -24.38 6.56 -1.45
N THR A 642 -23.85 5.62 -0.68
CA THR A 642 -22.77 4.68 -1.06
C THR A 642 -22.72 3.53 -0.05
N THR A 643 -21.78 2.60 -0.19
CA THR A 643 -21.60 1.47 0.74
C THR A 643 -20.95 1.90 2.06
N ASN A 644 -21.06 1.05 3.09
CA ASN A 644 -20.25 1.11 4.31
C ASN A 644 -18.98 0.26 4.18
N GLY A 645 -18.33 0.34 3.02
CA GLY A 645 -17.16 -0.46 2.67
C GLY A 645 -15.87 -0.01 3.36
N TRP A 646 -15.07 -0.99 3.79
CA TRP A 646 -13.72 -0.81 4.33
C TRP A 646 -12.72 -1.69 3.57
N TRP A 647 -11.43 -1.36 3.64
CA TRP A 647 -10.40 -2.06 2.88
C TRP A 647 -10.13 -3.48 3.39
N TYR A 648 -9.99 -4.42 2.46
CA TYR A 648 -9.57 -5.82 2.66
C TYR A 648 -10.22 -6.43 3.93
N VAL A 649 -9.40 -6.77 4.93
CA VAL A 649 -9.82 -7.45 6.17
C VAL A 649 -10.64 -6.60 7.12
N SER A 650 -10.62 -5.26 6.98
CA SER A 650 -11.44 -4.36 7.81
C SER A 650 -12.93 -4.43 7.47
N SER A 651 -13.28 -5.05 6.35
CA SER A 651 -14.67 -5.26 5.91
C SER A 651 -15.34 -6.48 6.54
N TYR A 652 -14.61 -7.29 7.31
CA TYR A 652 -15.13 -8.59 7.75
C TYR A 652 -16.17 -8.39 8.85
N GLY A 653 -17.41 -8.81 8.55
CA GLY A 653 -18.54 -8.73 9.47
C GLY A 653 -19.28 -7.38 9.51
N VAL A 654 -18.74 -6.32 8.89
CA VAL A 654 -19.36 -4.97 8.96
C VAL A 654 -20.72 -4.94 8.27
N PRO A 655 -21.75 -4.27 8.83
CA PRO A 655 -23.03 -4.10 8.16
C PRO A 655 -22.92 -3.27 6.87
N PHE A 656 -23.69 -3.64 5.84
CA PHE A 656 -23.79 -2.91 4.56
C PHE A 656 -22.45 -2.71 3.82
N ASN A 657 -21.56 -3.71 3.85
CA ASN A 657 -20.26 -3.64 3.18
C ASN A 657 -20.37 -3.49 1.64
N SER A 658 -21.33 -4.20 1.02
CA SER A 658 -21.49 -4.29 -0.44
C SER A 658 -22.74 -3.60 -0.98
N ALA A 659 -23.56 -3.02 -0.10
CA ALA A 659 -24.80 -2.34 -0.47
C ALA A 659 -24.93 -1.01 0.26
N MET A 660 -25.79 -0.12 -0.25
CA MET A 660 -26.13 1.11 0.47
C MET A 660 -26.86 0.78 1.79
N PRO A 661 -26.60 1.51 2.89
CA PRO A 661 -27.39 1.40 4.10
C PRO A 661 -28.88 1.63 3.83
N LYS A 662 -29.70 0.66 4.22
CA LYS A 662 -31.16 0.69 4.14
C LYS A 662 -31.76 0.32 5.48
N ILE A 663 -32.80 1.04 5.89
CA ILE A 663 -33.61 0.74 7.07
C ILE A 663 -35.01 0.48 6.55
N ASP A 664 -35.56 -0.71 6.82
CA ASP A 664 -36.93 -1.09 6.43
C ASP A 664 -37.22 -0.84 4.93
N GLY A 665 -36.32 -1.30 4.06
CA GLY A 665 -36.43 -1.17 2.59
C GLY A 665 -36.07 0.20 2.01
N ILE A 666 -36.12 1.29 2.78
CA ILE A 666 -35.77 2.65 2.32
C ILE A 666 -34.29 2.97 2.60
N THR A 667 -33.60 3.64 1.66
CA THR A 667 -32.21 4.06 1.88
C THR A 667 -32.14 5.17 2.93
N VAL A 668 -31.11 5.12 3.77
CA VAL A 668 -30.85 6.17 4.78
C VAL A 668 -30.57 7.52 4.10
N SER A 669 -29.97 7.52 2.91
CA SER A 669 -29.79 8.72 2.09
C SER A 669 -31.12 9.39 1.74
N THR A 670 -32.18 8.63 1.43
CA THR A 670 -33.52 9.17 1.13
C THR A 670 -34.12 9.83 2.36
N ILE A 671 -33.94 9.24 3.55
CA ILE A 671 -34.42 9.83 4.82
C ILE A 671 -33.72 11.17 5.07
N PHE A 672 -32.39 11.23 4.94
CA PHE A 672 -31.66 12.50 5.07
C PHE A 672 -32.05 13.53 3.99
N PHE A 673 -32.38 13.07 2.78
CA PHE A 673 -32.86 13.95 1.72
C PHE A 673 -34.24 14.53 2.02
N ALA A 674 -35.15 13.74 2.62
CA ALA A 674 -36.44 14.25 3.12
C ALA A 674 -36.26 15.28 4.24
N LEU A 675 -35.35 15.03 5.19
CA LEU A 675 -35.00 16.01 6.24
C LEU A 675 -34.41 17.30 5.65
N PHE A 676 -33.58 17.19 4.61
CA PHE A 676 -33.10 18.32 3.83
C PHE A 676 -34.26 19.11 3.21
N ALA A 677 -35.19 18.44 2.51
CA ALA A 677 -36.33 19.09 1.87
C ALA A 677 -37.22 19.82 2.88
N ILE A 678 -37.48 19.23 4.05
CA ILE A 678 -38.23 19.88 5.14
C ILE A 678 -37.49 21.11 5.66
N ALA A 679 -36.19 21.00 5.96
CA ALA A 679 -35.39 22.11 6.46
C ALA A 679 -35.26 23.24 5.43
N ALA A 680 -35.10 22.91 4.15
CA ALA A 680 -35.03 23.86 3.03
C ALA A 680 -36.38 24.54 2.80
N GLY A 681 -37.48 23.79 2.80
CA GLY A 681 -38.85 24.32 2.70
C GLY A 681 -39.16 25.27 3.86
N TYR A 682 -38.77 24.92 5.09
CA TYR A 682 -38.92 25.80 6.24
C TYR A 682 -38.02 27.06 6.15
N ALA A 683 -36.80 26.93 5.65
CA ALA A 683 -35.93 28.08 5.37
C ALA A 683 -36.53 29.00 4.28
N ALA A 684 -37.18 28.43 3.25
CA ALA A 684 -37.88 29.19 2.23
C ALA A 684 -39.11 29.89 2.80
N TRP A 685 -39.91 29.21 3.63
CA TRP A 685 -41.03 29.85 4.33
C TRP A 685 -40.56 31.02 5.22
N LEU A 686 -39.49 30.83 6.00
CA LEU A 686 -38.87 31.90 6.80
C LEU A 686 -38.30 33.06 5.95
N HIS A 687 -38.10 32.85 4.65
CA HIS A 687 -37.69 33.92 3.74
C HIS A 687 -38.85 34.90 3.48
N PHE A 688 -40.08 34.38 3.37
CA PHE A 688 -41.28 35.15 3.08
C PHE A 688 -42.07 35.54 4.34
N ALA A 689 -41.76 34.93 5.49
CA ALA A 689 -42.34 35.27 6.78
C ALA A 689 -41.78 36.58 7.36
N PRO A 690 -42.52 37.28 8.26
CA PRO A 690 -42.00 38.46 8.95
C PRO A 690 -40.75 38.12 9.76
N ARG A 691 -39.85 39.11 9.93
CA ARG A 691 -38.46 38.91 10.39
C ARG A 691 -38.31 38.35 11.82
N GLY A 692 -39.38 38.34 12.61
CA GLY A 692 -39.45 37.71 13.94
C GLY A 692 -39.98 36.27 13.95
N ALA A 693 -40.38 35.73 12.79
CA ALA A 693 -40.80 34.33 12.67
C ALA A 693 -39.61 33.37 12.89
N GLY A 694 -39.87 32.23 13.51
CA GLY A 694 -38.86 31.18 13.73
C GLY A 694 -37.91 31.41 14.91
N GLU A 695 -38.18 32.38 15.78
CA GLU A 695 -37.37 32.64 16.99
C GLU A 695 -37.75 31.76 18.20
N GLY A 696 -38.59 30.74 18.00
CA GLY A 696 -39.01 29.80 19.03
C GLY A 696 -37.88 28.92 19.58
N ARG A 697 -38.10 28.34 20.78
CA ARG A 697 -37.12 27.49 21.48
C ARG A 697 -36.60 26.31 20.66
N LEU A 698 -37.46 25.72 19.83
CA LEU A 698 -37.17 24.51 19.05
C LEU A 698 -36.08 24.76 18.00
N ILE A 699 -36.26 25.75 17.12
CA ILE A 699 -35.30 26.09 16.05
C ILE A 699 -34.00 26.57 16.66
N ARG A 700 -34.07 27.35 17.74
CA ARG A 700 -32.89 27.78 18.47
C ARG A 700 -32.10 26.59 18.99
N ALA A 701 -32.75 25.61 19.62
CA ALA A 701 -32.11 24.38 20.10
C ALA A 701 -31.45 23.59 18.95
N LEU A 702 -32.21 23.29 17.89
CA LEU A 702 -31.77 22.53 16.71
C LEU A 702 -30.57 23.16 15.98
N THR A 703 -30.47 24.50 16.00
CA THR A 703 -29.44 25.24 15.24
C THR A 703 -28.30 25.79 16.11
N THR A 704 -28.26 25.47 17.41
CA THR A 704 -27.18 25.93 18.30
C THR A 704 -25.82 25.31 17.94
N ALA A 705 -25.78 24.00 17.68
CA ALA A 705 -24.55 23.25 17.49
C ALA A 705 -24.74 22.02 16.57
N PRO A 706 -25.18 22.19 15.31
CA PRO A 706 -25.50 21.05 14.45
C PRO A 706 -24.26 20.26 13.98
N VAL A 707 -23.09 20.91 13.83
CA VAL A 707 -21.85 20.24 13.37
C VAL A 707 -21.34 19.18 14.36
N PRO A 708 -21.18 19.46 15.67
CA PRO A 708 -20.82 18.43 16.65
C PRO A 708 -21.76 17.22 16.68
N ILE A 709 -23.07 17.44 16.54
CA ILE A 709 -24.07 16.37 16.59
C ILE A 709 -23.89 15.43 15.40
N VAL A 710 -23.78 15.99 14.20
CA VAL A 710 -23.59 15.21 12.97
C VAL A 710 -22.27 14.46 12.98
N ALA A 711 -21.17 15.11 13.37
CA ALA A 711 -19.87 14.45 13.46
C ALA A 711 -19.83 13.38 14.57
N GLY A 712 -20.47 13.62 15.72
CA GLY A 712 -20.61 12.62 16.78
C GLY A 712 -21.44 11.41 16.36
N PHE A 713 -22.52 11.63 15.60
CA PHE A 713 -23.31 10.55 14.99
C PHE A 713 -22.46 9.70 14.03
N MET A 714 -21.69 10.33 13.13
CA MET A 714 -20.79 9.60 12.23
C MET A 714 -19.72 8.79 12.98
N ALA A 715 -19.09 9.39 14.01
CA ALA A 715 -18.11 8.68 14.84
C ALA A 715 -18.72 7.45 15.53
N ALA A 716 -19.94 7.59 16.07
CA ALA A 716 -20.66 6.48 16.69
C ALA A 716 -20.98 5.37 15.68
N VAL A 717 -21.38 5.72 14.45
CA VAL A 717 -21.63 4.76 13.36
C VAL A 717 -20.35 4.01 12.98
N PHE A 718 -19.20 4.69 12.92
CA PHE A 718 -17.92 4.05 12.62
C PHE A 718 -17.53 3.04 13.69
N VAL A 719 -17.60 3.44 14.97
CA VAL A 719 -17.33 2.55 16.11
C VAL A 719 -18.31 1.37 16.13
N ALA A 720 -19.61 1.63 15.98
CA ALA A 720 -20.63 0.59 15.93
C ALA A 720 -20.41 -0.41 14.78
N SER A 721 -19.96 0.06 13.60
CA SER A 721 -19.67 -0.80 12.45
C SER A 721 -18.55 -1.80 12.77
N MET A 722 -17.44 -1.32 13.36
CA MET A 722 -16.31 -2.18 13.73
C MET A 722 -16.65 -3.12 14.89
N VAL A 723 -17.33 -2.62 15.93
CA VAL A 723 -17.75 -3.44 17.06
C VAL A 723 -18.71 -4.55 16.59
N ALA A 724 -19.70 -4.23 15.76
CA ALA A 724 -20.60 -5.23 15.20
C ALA A 724 -19.86 -6.27 14.34
N GLY A 725 -18.87 -5.83 13.54
CA GLY A 725 -18.03 -6.73 12.76
C GLY A 725 -17.26 -7.72 13.63
N ILE A 726 -16.62 -7.23 14.69
CA ILE A 726 -15.86 -8.05 15.66
C ILE A 726 -16.77 -9.05 16.37
N VAL A 727 -17.90 -8.59 16.91
CA VAL A 727 -18.84 -9.44 17.68
C VAL A 727 -19.44 -10.53 16.79
N ARG A 728 -19.82 -10.20 15.55
CA ARG A 728 -20.44 -11.16 14.62
C ARG A 728 -19.44 -12.19 14.10
N GLN A 729 -18.19 -11.80 13.86
CA GLN A 729 -17.16 -12.68 13.30
C GLN A 729 -16.44 -13.55 14.34
N TYR A 730 -16.68 -13.35 15.64
CA TYR A 730 -16.05 -14.19 16.65
C TYR A 730 -16.54 -15.65 16.54
N PRO A 731 -15.65 -16.66 16.52
CA PRO A 731 -14.24 -16.62 16.93
C PRO A 731 -13.20 -16.46 15.81
N THR A 732 -13.59 -16.28 14.55
CA THR A 732 -12.65 -16.15 13.42
C THR A 732 -11.99 -14.76 13.35
N TYR A 733 -11.26 -14.49 12.28
CA TYR A 733 -10.50 -13.27 12.09
C TYR A 733 -11.39 -12.01 12.13
N SER A 734 -11.00 -11.07 12.98
CA SER A 734 -11.35 -9.66 12.88
C SER A 734 -10.14 -8.82 13.31
N ASN A 735 -10.01 -7.58 12.83
CA ASN A 735 -8.86 -6.74 13.19
C ASN A 735 -8.69 -6.59 14.71
N GLY A 736 -9.79 -6.32 15.43
CA GLY A 736 -9.77 -6.17 16.88
C GLY A 736 -9.35 -7.45 17.61
N TRP A 737 -9.87 -8.61 17.18
CA TRP A 737 -9.51 -9.90 17.78
C TRP A 737 -8.05 -10.28 17.50
N SER A 738 -7.59 -10.09 16.25
CA SER A 738 -6.19 -10.31 15.86
C SER A 738 -5.22 -9.45 16.68
N ASN A 739 -5.53 -8.16 16.83
CA ASN A 739 -4.70 -7.23 17.59
C ASN A 739 -4.57 -7.64 19.08
N VAL A 740 -5.64 -8.11 19.72
CA VAL A 740 -5.54 -8.59 21.11
C VAL A 740 -4.86 -9.95 21.21
N ARG A 741 -5.06 -10.85 20.22
CA ARG A 741 -4.43 -12.17 20.16
C ARG A 741 -2.92 -12.07 19.92
N ALA A 742 -2.43 -11.00 19.29
CA ALA A 742 -1.01 -10.75 19.08
C ALA A 742 -0.19 -10.71 20.38
N PHE A 743 -0.78 -10.32 21.52
CA PHE A 743 -0.07 -10.31 22.82
C PHE A 743 0.30 -11.70 23.36
N VAL A 744 -0.42 -12.74 22.92
CA VAL A 744 -0.23 -14.13 23.36
C VAL A 744 0.32 -15.02 22.24
N GLY A 745 0.92 -14.42 21.20
CA GLY A 745 1.60 -15.14 20.11
C GLY A 745 0.75 -15.40 18.86
N GLY A 746 -0.28 -14.61 18.58
CA GLY A 746 -1.08 -14.73 17.35
C GLY A 746 -0.38 -14.17 16.10
N CYS A 747 -0.59 -14.82 14.95
CA CYS A 747 -0.02 -14.47 13.64
C CYS A 747 -1.02 -13.84 12.66
N GLY A 748 -2.05 -13.19 13.20
CA GLY A 748 -3.07 -12.52 12.40
C GLY A 748 -3.92 -13.52 11.63
N LEU A 749 -4.03 -13.33 10.31
CA LEU A 749 -4.93 -14.09 9.45
C LEU A 749 -4.39 -15.51 9.16
N ALA A 750 -3.09 -15.74 9.34
CA ALA A 750 -2.46 -17.05 9.17
C ALA A 750 -2.96 -18.13 10.16
N ASP A 751 -3.47 -17.71 11.33
CA ASP A 751 -4.02 -18.62 12.34
C ASP A 751 -5.42 -19.14 11.95
N ASP A 752 -6.17 -18.34 11.18
CA ASP A 752 -7.59 -18.60 10.88
C ASP A 752 -7.80 -19.08 9.44
N VAL A 753 -6.81 -18.93 8.55
CA VAL A 753 -6.84 -19.56 7.22
C VAL A 753 -6.39 -21.00 7.32
N LEU A 754 -7.22 -21.88 6.79
CA LEU A 754 -7.00 -23.31 6.68
C LEU A 754 -6.62 -23.65 5.25
N VAL A 755 -5.53 -24.40 5.10
CA VAL A 755 -5.02 -24.90 3.82
C VAL A 755 -5.15 -26.42 3.80
N GLU A 756 -5.48 -26.95 2.63
CA GLU A 756 -5.44 -28.38 2.31
C GLU A 756 -4.11 -28.69 1.60
N PRO A 757 -3.14 -29.34 2.27
CA PRO A 757 -1.80 -29.57 1.71
C PRO A 757 -1.77 -30.58 0.56
N ASP A 758 -2.57 -31.66 0.67
CA ASP A 758 -2.81 -32.64 -0.38
C ASP A 758 -4.31 -32.79 -0.60
N THR A 759 -4.81 -32.17 -1.67
CA THR A 759 -6.23 -32.17 -2.07
C THR A 759 -6.76 -33.55 -2.49
N ASN A 760 -5.89 -34.55 -2.61
CA ASN A 760 -6.27 -35.93 -2.94
C ASN A 760 -6.59 -36.78 -1.71
N ALA A 761 -6.34 -36.28 -0.50
CA ALA A 761 -6.77 -36.91 0.74
C ALA A 761 -8.27 -36.64 0.98
N GLY A 762 -8.88 -37.44 1.86
CA GLY A 762 -10.25 -37.17 2.33
C GLY A 762 -11.40 -37.54 1.39
N PHE A 763 -11.14 -38.05 0.18
CA PHE A 763 -12.19 -38.57 -0.70
C PHE A 763 -12.92 -39.75 -0.05
N MET A 764 -14.24 -39.67 0.00
CA MET A 764 -15.06 -40.72 0.62
C MET A 764 -15.17 -41.94 -0.29
N LYS A 765 -15.25 -43.13 0.33
CA LYS A 765 -15.53 -44.37 -0.40
C LYS A 765 -17.04 -44.46 -0.72
N PRO A 766 -17.43 -44.78 -1.97
CA PRO A 766 -18.82 -45.10 -2.28
C PRO A 766 -19.22 -46.40 -1.58
N LEU A 767 -20.49 -46.49 -1.16
CA LEU A 767 -21.01 -47.69 -0.49
C LEU A 767 -21.08 -48.85 -1.49
N ASP A 768 -20.50 -50.01 -1.11
CA ASP A 768 -20.21 -51.16 -1.99
C ASP A 768 -21.46 -51.91 -2.52
N GLY A 769 -22.68 -51.46 -2.20
CA GLY A 769 -23.93 -52.23 -2.39
C GLY A 769 -24.46 -52.32 -3.82
N ASP A 770 -24.00 -51.48 -4.74
CA ASP A 770 -24.67 -51.27 -6.05
C ASP A 770 -23.70 -51.26 -7.26
N SER A 771 -22.50 -51.83 -7.13
CA SER A 771 -21.44 -51.72 -8.17
C SER A 771 -21.86 -52.26 -9.55
N GLY A 772 -22.83 -53.18 -9.62
CA GLY A 772 -23.37 -53.71 -10.89
C GLY A 772 -24.35 -52.78 -11.62
N SER A 773 -24.84 -51.73 -10.96
CA SER A 773 -25.78 -50.74 -11.53
C SER A 773 -25.10 -49.48 -12.07
N TRP A 774 -23.81 -49.29 -11.75
CA TRP A 774 -23.04 -48.13 -12.19
C TRP A 774 -22.58 -48.31 -13.64
N GLY A 775 -22.96 -47.36 -14.49
CA GLY A 775 -22.54 -47.32 -15.89
C GLY A 775 -21.11 -46.80 -16.09
N PRO A 776 -20.75 -46.37 -17.32
CA PRO A 776 -19.40 -45.90 -17.66
C PRO A 776 -18.89 -44.69 -16.85
N LEU A 777 -19.79 -43.92 -16.22
CA LEU A 777 -19.45 -42.80 -15.33
C LEU A 777 -19.07 -43.23 -13.90
N GLY A 778 -19.18 -44.53 -13.58
CA GLY A 778 -18.84 -45.08 -12.28
C GLY A 778 -19.73 -44.56 -11.14
N PRO A 779 -19.23 -44.63 -9.88
CA PRO A 779 -20.01 -44.25 -8.69
C PRO A 779 -20.45 -42.79 -8.67
N LEU A 780 -19.74 -41.90 -9.36
CA LEU A 780 -20.13 -40.48 -9.49
C LEU A 780 -21.41 -40.33 -10.30
N GLY A 781 -21.58 -41.11 -11.37
CA GLY A 781 -22.79 -41.10 -12.18
C GLY A 781 -23.98 -41.79 -11.52
N GLY A 782 -23.73 -42.78 -10.66
CA GLY A 782 -24.79 -43.57 -10.03
C GLY A 782 -25.66 -44.29 -11.07
N VAL A 783 -26.98 -44.24 -10.89
CA VAL A 783 -27.96 -44.89 -11.77
C VAL A 783 -28.52 -43.88 -12.78
N ASN A 784 -28.44 -44.20 -14.07
CA ASN A 784 -28.97 -43.39 -15.18
C ASN A 784 -28.51 -41.90 -15.22
N PRO A 785 -27.19 -41.61 -15.31
CA PRO A 785 -26.68 -40.24 -15.41
C PRO A 785 -26.91 -39.60 -16.79
N VAL A 786 -28.16 -39.26 -17.11
CA VAL A 786 -28.55 -38.70 -18.41
C VAL A 786 -27.91 -37.34 -18.63
N GLY A 787 -27.27 -37.17 -19.80
CA GLY A 787 -26.67 -35.91 -20.25
C GLY A 787 -25.28 -35.59 -19.68
N PHE A 788 -24.82 -36.31 -18.67
CA PHE A 788 -23.47 -36.18 -18.14
C PHE A 788 -22.47 -37.04 -18.93
N THR A 789 -21.26 -36.51 -19.13
CA THR A 789 -20.15 -37.22 -19.80
C THR A 789 -18.82 -36.96 -19.08
N PRO A 790 -17.82 -37.87 -19.19
CA PRO A 790 -16.50 -37.68 -18.56
C PRO A 790 -15.71 -36.47 -19.08
N ASN A 791 -16.00 -36.01 -20.31
CA ASN A 791 -15.26 -34.92 -20.99
C ASN A 791 -16.15 -33.69 -21.25
N GLY A 792 -17.29 -33.58 -20.56
CA GLY A 792 -18.28 -32.51 -20.73
C GLY A 792 -17.89 -31.21 -20.03
N VAL A 793 -16.68 -30.71 -20.29
CA VAL A 793 -16.14 -29.43 -19.76
C VAL A 793 -15.48 -28.67 -20.91
N PRO A 794 -15.69 -27.34 -21.04
CA PRO A 794 -15.01 -26.55 -22.05
C PRO A 794 -13.48 -26.57 -21.90
N GLU A 795 -12.79 -26.37 -23.02
CA GLU A 795 -11.35 -26.13 -23.02
C GLU A 795 -11.00 -24.86 -22.21
N HIS A 796 -9.78 -24.82 -21.65
CA HIS A 796 -9.29 -23.69 -20.84
C HIS A 796 -10.16 -23.31 -19.63
N THR A 797 -10.85 -24.28 -19.02
CA THR A 797 -11.46 -24.13 -17.70
C THR A 797 -10.37 -24.28 -16.63
N VAL A 798 -10.01 -23.20 -15.94
CA VAL A 798 -8.88 -23.12 -14.99
C VAL A 798 -9.36 -22.83 -13.56
N ALA A 799 -8.48 -22.99 -12.57
CA ALA A 799 -8.82 -22.76 -11.16
C ALA A 799 -8.93 -21.26 -10.83
N GLU A 800 -10.08 -20.86 -10.27
CA GLU A 800 -10.31 -19.51 -9.70
C GLU A 800 -9.99 -18.34 -10.65
N ALA A 801 -10.01 -18.58 -11.96
CA ALA A 801 -9.64 -17.61 -12.97
C ALA A 801 -10.41 -17.82 -14.27
N ILE A 802 -10.38 -16.80 -15.14
CA ILE A 802 -10.92 -16.87 -16.50
C ILE A 802 -9.78 -16.56 -17.45
N VAL A 803 -9.39 -17.53 -18.28
CA VAL A 803 -8.37 -17.35 -19.31
C VAL A 803 -8.85 -16.31 -20.30
N MET A 804 -7.99 -15.33 -20.58
CA MET A 804 -8.28 -14.26 -21.52
C MET A 804 -7.04 -13.91 -22.34
N LYS A 805 -7.26 -13.44 -23.57
CA LYS A 805 -6.20 -12.85 -24.42
C LYS A 805 -6.24 -11.32 -24.27
N PRO A 806 -5.09 -10.63 -24.20
CA PRO A 806 -3.69 -11.11 -24.25
C PRO A 806 -3.20 -11.74 -22.93
N ASN A 807 -1.96 -12.24 -22.90
CA ASN A 807 -1.30 -12.73 -21.68
C ASN A 807 -1.47 -11.73 -20.52
N GLN A 808 -1.88 -12.23 -19.36
CA GLN A 808 -2.02 -11.45 -18.13
C GLN A 808 -0.82 -11.72 -17.21
N PRO A 809 -0.38 -10.76 -16.38
CA PRO A 809 0.66 -10.99 -15.38
C PRO A 809 0.14 -11.81 -14.19
N GLY A 810 1.04 -12.54 -13.51
CA GLY A 810 0.71 -13.19 -12.23
C GLY A 810 -0.32 -14.32 -12.34
N THR A 811 -0.37 -14.99 -13.51
CA THR A 811 -1.24 -16.13 -13.79
C THR A 811 -0.61 -17.45 -13.37
N ASP A 812 -1.45 -18.43 -13.12
CA ASP A 812 -1.04 -19.80 -12.82
C ASP A 812 -0.61 -20.53 -14.11
N TYR A 813 0.11 -21.65 -13.95
CA TYR A 813 0.60 -22.44 -15.09
C TYR A 813 -0.52 -23.08 -15.93
N ASP A 814 -1.69 -23.28 -15.33
CA ASP A 814 -2.85 -23.93 -15.98
C ASP A 814 -3.45 -23.11 -17.14
N TRP A 815 -3.10 -21.83 -17.28
CA TRP A 815 -3.44 -21.02 -18.46
C TRP A 815 -2.76 -21.50 -19.74
N ASP A 816 -1.51 -21.98 -19.60
CA ASP A 816 -0.62 -22.37 -20.70
C ASP A 816 -0.44 -23.89 -20.80
N ALA A 817 -1.03 -24.65 -19.88
CA ALA A 817 -0.98 -26.11 -19.89
C ALA A 817 -1.73 -26.70 -21.10
N PRO A 818 -1.37 -27.93 -21.55
CA PRO A 818 -2.11 -28.61 -22.62
C PRO A 818 -3.60 -28.73 -22.28
N THR A 819 -4.47 -28.48 -23.26
CA THR A 819 -5.94 -28.50 -23.06
C THR A 819 -6.51 -29.87 -22.73
N LYS A 820 -5.74 -30.94 -23.01
CA LYS A 820 -6.10 -32.33 -22.69
C LYS A 820 -4.90 -33.08 -22.13
N LEU A 821 -5.19 -34.03 -21.26
CA LEU A 821 -4.23 -35.02 -20.77
C LEU A 821 -3.91 -36.04 -21.87
N THR A 822 -2.66 -36.51 -21.87
CA THR A 822 -2.21 -37.58 -22.79
C THR A 822 -2.69 -38.98 -22.35
N SER A 823 -3.10 -39.13 -21.09
CA SER A 823 -3.64 -40.37 -20.54
C SER A 823 -5.04 -40.12 -19.95
N PRO A 824 -6.00 -41.05 -20.15
CA PRO A 824 -7.32 -40.94 -19.55
C PRO A 824 -7.27 -41.17 -18.03
N GLY A 825 -8.18 -40.52 -17.31
CA GLY A 825 -8.45 -40.78 -15.89
C GLY A 825 -9.34 -42.00 -15.64
N ILE A 826 -9.79 -42.18 -14.39
CA ILE A 826 -10.55 -43.37 -13.94
C ILE A 826 -11.78 -43.68 -14.80
N ASN A 827 -12.53 -42.67 -15.22
CA ASN A 827 -13.75 -42.84 -16.03
C ASN A 827 -13.57 -42.42 -17.49
N GLY A 828 -12.32 -42.34 -17.98
CA GLY A 828 -12.01 -41.96 -19.35
C GLY A 828 -11.93 -40.45 -19.60
N SER A 829 -11.97 -39.62 -18.56
CA SER A 829 -11.80 -38.16 -18.69
C SER A 829 -10.38 -37.80 -19.11
N THR A 830 -10.23 -36.85 -20.03
CA THR A 830 -8.96 -36.28 -20.49
C THR A 830 -8.80 -34.81 -20.08
N VAL A 831 -9.67 -34.35 -19.18
CA VAL A 831 -9.70 -32.97 -18.68
C VAL A 831 -8.63 -32.80 -17.58
N PRO A 832 -7.76 -31.78 -17.67
CA PRO A 832 -6.87 -31.41 -16.56
C PRO A 832 -7.68 -30.96 -15.33
N LEU A 833 -7.38 -31.53 -14.16
CA LEU A 833 -8.08 -31.19 -12.91
C LEU A 833 -7.34 -30.08 -12.12
N PRO A 834 -8.06 -29.20 -11.41
CA PRO A 834 -7.50 -28.11 -10.62
C PRO A 834 -6.90 -28.60 -9.27
N TYR A 835 -6.25 -27.70 -8.53
CA TYR A 835 -5.78 -27.91 -7.14
C TYR A 835 -4.86 -29.11 -6.90
N GLY A 836 -4.22 -29.63 -7.96
CA GLY A 836 -3.39 -30.83 -7.89
C GLY A 836 -4.17 -32.14 -7.71
N LEU A 837 -5.47 -32.15 -8.03
CA LEU A 837 -6.26 -33.38 -8.06
C LEU A 837 -5.73 -34.34 -9.13
N ASP A 838 -5.53 -35.60 -8.73
CA ASP A 838 -4.96 -36.64 -9.56
C ASP A 838 -6.04 -37.26 -10.45
N PRO A 839 -6.00 -37.06 -11.78
CA PRO A 839 -7.00 -37.59 -12.71
C PRO A 839 -7.01 -39.13 -12.72
N ALA A 840 -5.92 -39.79 -12.29
CA ALA A 840 -5.87 -41.24 -12.17
C ALA A 840 -6.59 -41.78 -10.92
N ARG A 841 -7.11 -40.90 -10.04
CA ARG A 841 -7.88 -41.27 -8.84
C ARG A 841 -9.24 -40.59 -8.76
N VAL A 842 -9.40 -39.42 -9.36
CA VAL A 842 -10.60 -38.59 -9.23
C VAL A 842 -11.41 -38.61 -10.53
N PRO A 843 -12.63 -39.18 -10.55
CA PRO A 843 -13.50 -39.14 -11.72
C PRO A 843 -14.15 -37.75 -11.89
N LEU A 844 -14.64 -37.49 -13.10
CA LEU A 844 -15.30 -36.24 -13.48
C LEU A 844 -16.61 -36.50 -14.23
N ALA A 845 -17.64 -35.70 -13.99
CA ALA A 845 -18.87 -35.71 -14.78
C ALA A 845 -19.29 -34.28 -15.13
N GLY A 846 -19.53 -33.98 -16.40
CA GLY A 846 -20.02 -32.66 -16.84
C GLY A 846 -21.00 -32.71 -18.01
N THR A 847 -21.75 -31.64 -18.21
CA THR A 847 -22.89 -31.55 -19.16
C THR A 847 -22.58 -30.77 -20.43
N TYR A 848 -21.42 -30.12 -20.54
CA TYR A 848 -21.10 -29.30 -21.72
C TYR A 848 -21.01 -30.15 -22.99
N THR A 849 -21.75 -29.75 -24.02
CA THR A 849 -21.68 -30.33 -25.36
C THR A 849 -21.79 -29.23 -26.42
N THR A 850 -21.17 -29.41 -27.58
CA THR A 850 -21.27 -28.47 -28.72
C THR A 850 -22.46 -28.77 -29.64
N GLY A 851 -23.17 -29.87 -29.40
CA GLY A 851 -24.27 -30.36 -30.21
C GLY A 851 -25.64 -29.97 -29.64
N ALA A 852 -26.63 -30.85 -29.88
CA ALA A 852 -27.97 -30.68 -29.33
C ALA A 852 -27.93 -30.70 -27.79
N GLN A 853 -28.40 -29.62 -27.18
CA GLN A 853 -28.53 -29.53 -25.73
C GLN A 853 -29.72 -30.39 -25.27
N GLN A 854 -29.62 -30.95 -24.08
CA GLN A 854 -30.67 -31.70 -23.43
C GLN A 854 -30.66 -31.43 -21.93
N GLN A 855 -31.78 -31.66 -21.27
CA GLN A 855 -31.81 -31.62 -19.81
C GLN A 855 -30.97 -32.77 -19.26
N SER A 856 -30.09 -32.44 -18.31
CA SER A 856 -29.15 -33.39 -17.73
C SER A 856 -29.43 -33.57 -16.24
N THR A 857 -29.32 -34.81 -15.75
CA THR A 857 -29.51 -35.14 -14.34
C THR A 857 -28.51 -36.19 -13.89
N LEU A 858 -27.97 -36.00 -12.69
CA LEU A 858 -27.05 -36.94 -12.06
C LEU A 858 -27.36 -37.04 -10.57
N VAL A 859 -27.43 -38.28 -10.09
CA VAL A 859 -27.56 -38.63 -8.68
C VAL A 859 -26.47 -39.64 -8.38
N SER A 860 -25.44 -39.22 -7.64
CA SER A 860 -24.30 -40.10 -7.36
C SER A 860 -24.68 -41.27 -6.46
N ALA A 861 -23.80 -42.27 -6.38
CA ALA A 861 -23.83 -43.26 -5.30
C ALA A 861 -23.74 -42.58 -3.92
N TRP A 862 -24.17 -43.29 -2.88
CA TRP A 862 -23.96 -42.87 -1.49
C TRP A 862 -22.48 -42.99 -1.13
N TYR A 863 -21.88 -41.89 -0.69
CA TYR A 863 -20.53 -41.82 -0.15
C TYR A 863 -20.58 -41.85 1.37
N LEU A 864 -19.85 -42.78 2.00
CA LEU A 864 -19.83 -42.93 3.45
C LEU A 864 -19.14 -41.75 4.11
N LEU A 865 -19.80 -41.15 5.10
CA LEU A 865 -19.24 -40.03 5.85
C LEU A 865 -18.32 -40.57 6.96
N PRO A 866 -17.10 -40.01 7.14
CA PRO A 866 -16.27 -40.36 8.29
C PRO A 866 -16.96 -39.92 9.59
N LYS A 867 -16.50 -40.40 10.76
CA LYS A 867 -17.04 -39.93 12.05
C LYS A 867 -16.86 -38.40 12.22
N PRO A 868 -17.77 -37.73 12.94
CA PRO A 868 -17.63 -36.30 13.24
C PRO A 868 -16.45 -36.02 14.16
N ASP A 869 -15.73 -34.95 13.85
CA ASP A 869 -14.71 -34.35 14.70
C ASP A 869 -14.64 -32.83 14.45
N ASP A 870 -13.83 -32.14 15.26
CA ASP A 870 -13.66 -30.69 15.17
C ASP A 870 -12.65 -30.27 14.09
N GLY A 871 -11.78 -31.18 13.66
CA GLY A 871 -10.73 -30.94 12.66
C GLY A 871 -11.23 -30.91 11.21
N HIS A 872 -12.38 -31.55 10.94
CA HIS A 872 -12.95 -31.69 9.60
C HIS A 872 -14.36 -31.06 9.50
N PRO A 873 -14.44 -29.71 9.50
CA PRO A 873 -15.71 -28.99 9.62
C PRO A 873 -16.52 -28.88 8.33
N LEU A 874 -16.02 -29.38 7.19
CA LEU A 874 -16.65 -29.22 5.87
C LEU A 874 -16.59 -30.50 5.02
N VAL A 875 -17.58 -30.62 4.13
CA VAL A 875 -17.53 -31.46 2.93
C VAL A 875 -17.34 -30.54 1.73
N VAL A 876 -16.47 -30.92 0.79
CA VAL A 876 -16.15 -30.13 -0.40
C VAL A 876 -16.44 -30.93 -1.66
N VAL A 877 -17.01 -30.26 -2.66
CA VAL A 877 -17.12 -30.77 -4.03
C VAL A 877 -16.42 -29.79 -4.95
N THR A 878 -15.42 -30.23 -5.69
CA THR A 878 -14.81 -29.41 -6.74
C THR A 878 -15.74 -29.42 -7.95
N ALA A 879 -16.15 -28.23 -8.40
CA ALA A 879 -17.12 -28.07 -9.46
C ALA A 879 -16.77 -26.91 -10.39
N ALA A 880 -17.37 -26.91 -11.57
CA ALA A 880 -17.30 -25.81 -12.54
C ALA A 880 -18.66 -25.65 -13.23
N GLY A 881 -18.84 -24.53 -13.93
CA GLY A 881 -20.10 -24.18 -14.57
C GLY A 881 -20.95 -23.22 -13.75
N LYS A 882 -22.17 -22.97 -14.20
CA LYS A 882 -23.08 -21.98 -13.60
C LYS A 882 -23.92 -22.62 -12.51
N ILE A 883 -23.52 -22.46 -11.26
CA ILE A 883 -24.08 -23.18 -10.11
C ILE A 883 -24.73 -22.17 -9.16
N ALA A 884 -25.91 -22.51 -8.64
CA ALA A 884 -26.57 -21.72 -7.62
C ALA A 884 -25.90 -21.90 -6.25
N GLY A 885 -25.59 -20.79 -5.56
CA GLY A 885 -24.90 -20.84 -4.28
C GLY A 885 -24.98 -19.54 -3.48
N ASN A 886 -24.71 -19.66 -2.17
CA ASN A 886 -24.65 -18.51 -1.27
C ASN A 886 -23.23 -17.94 -1.19
N SER A 887 -23.11 -16.61 -1.08
CA SER A 887 -21.83 -15.93 -0.83
C SER A 887 -22.01 -14.69 0.02
N VAL A 888 -20.96 -14.26 0.73
CA VAL A 888 -21.03 -13.04 1.55
C VAL A 888 -21.25 -11.78 0.70
N LEU A 889 -20.60 -11.69 -0.46
CA LEU A 889 -20.59 -10.47 -1.27
C LEU A 889 -21.90 -10.28 -2.04
N HIS A 890 -22.43 -11.37 -2.61
CA HIS A 890 -23.59 -11.35 -3.51
C HIS A 890 -24.88 -11.89 -2.86
N GLY A 891 -24.80 -12.52 -1.69
CA GLY A 891 -25.93 -13.12 -1.00
C GLY A 891 -26.29 -14.47 -1.62
N TYR A 892 -26.97 -14.46 -2.77
CA TYR A 892 -27.33 -15.65 -3.55
C TYR A 892 -27.15 -15.38 -5.04
N THR A 893 -26.30 -16.18 -5.68
CA THR A 893 -26.14 -16.14 -7.15
C THR A 893 -26.97 -17.29 -7.74
N PRO A 894 -27.94 -17.02 -8.63
CA PRO A 894 -28.74 -18.07 -9.26
C PRO A 894 -27.96 -18.83 -10.34
N GLY A 895 -28.30 -20.09 -10.56
CA GLY A 895 -27.65 -20.97 -11.53
C GLY A 895 -28.33 -22.35 -11.57
N GLN A 896 -27.63 -23.33 -12.13
CA GLN A 896 -28.03 -24.75 -12.11
C GLN A 896 -27.87 -25.34 -10.71
N THR A 897 -28.56 -26.45 -10.46
CA THR A 897 -28.61 -27.06 -9.13
C THR A 897 -27.44 -28.02 -8.96
N VAL A 898 -26.60 -27.79 -7.94
CA VAL A 898 -25.69 -28.78 -7.37
C VAL A 898 -25.85 -28.75 -5.87
N VAL A 899 -26.44 -29.81 -5.32
CA VAL A 899 -26.76 -29.91 -3.88
C VAL A 899 -26.18 -31.19 -3.32
N LEU A 900 -25.79 -31.13 -2.05
CA LEU A 900 -25.35 -32.30 -1.32
C LEU A 900 -26.54 -32.85 -0.52
N GLU A 901 -27.00 -34.04 -0.87
CA GLU A 901 -28.09 -34.74 -0.20
C GLU A 901 -27.50 -35.71 0.84
N TYR A 902 -28.05 -35.72 2.05
CA TYR A 902 -27.58 -36.59 3.14
C TYR A 902 -28.63 -37.62 3.56
N ALA A 903 -28.16 -38.75 4.09
CA ALA A 903 -28.98 -39.84 4.61
C ALA A 903 -28.67 -40.15 6.07
N MET A 904 -29.69 -40.65 6.77
CA MET A 904 -29.67 -41.02 8.18
C MET A 904 -29.62 -42.54 8.33
N PRO A 905 -29.13 -43.07 9.46
CA PRO A 905 -29.17 -44.50 9.73
C PRO A 905 -30.63 -44.99 9.85
N GLY A 906 -30.91 -46.16 9.30
CA GLY A 906 -32.25 -46.77 9.36
C GLY A 906 -32.21 -48.29 9.10
N PRO A 907 -33.30 -49.03 9.41
CA PRO A 907 -33.35 -50.49 9.33
C PRO A 907 -33.45 -51.06 7.90
N GLY A 908 -32.97 -50.35 6.88
CA GLY A 908 -33.08 -50.72 5.47
C GLY A 908 -32.15 -49.91 4.58
N ALA A 909 -32.51 -49.77 3.30
CA ALA A 909 -31.74 -48.94 2.36
C ALA A 909 -31.70 -47.47 2.80
N LEU A 910 -30.58 -46.80 2.51
CA LEU A 910 -30.39 -45.38 2.83
C LEU A 910 -31.41 -44.52 2.07
N VAL A 911 -32.25 -43.81 2.82
CA VAL A 911 -33.21 -42.83 2.29
C VAL A 911 -32.70 -41.40 2.50
N PRO A 912 -32.91 -40.49 1.53
CA PRO A 912 -32.61 -39.08 1.70
C PRO A 912 -33.37 -38.45 2.87
N ALA A 913 -32.68 -37.63 3.67
CA ALA A 913 -33.28 -36.90 4.78
C ALA A 913 -33.29 -35.37 4.57
N GLY A 914 -32.39 -34.84 3.74
CA GLY A 914 -32.36 -33.42 3.40
C GLY A 914 -31.26 -33.06 2.40
N ARG A 915 -31.28 -31.81 1.94
CA ARG A 915 -30.34 -31.26 0.96
C ARG A 915 -29.68 -29.99 1.47
N MET A 916 -28.46 -29.74 1.02
CA MET A 916 -27.69 -28.56 1.35
C MET A 916 -27.33 -27.78 0.08
N VAL A 917 -27.54 -26.47 0.14
CA VAL A 917 -27.07 -25.51 -0.87
C VAL A 917 -25.60 -25.17 -0.57
N PRO A 918 -24.72 -25.10 -1.59
CA PRO A 918 -23.31 -24.78 -1.38
C PRO A 918 -23.10 -23.32 -0.97
N ASP A 919 -22.03 -23.10 -0.22
CA ASP A 919 -21.38 -21.80 -0.12
C ASP A 919 -20.33 -21.70 -1.26
N ASP A 920 -20.58 -20.80 -2.23
CA ASP A 920 -19.80 -20.65 -3.48
C ASP A 920 -19.30 -19.20 -3.65
N LEU A 921 -17.98 -19.01 -3.65
CA LEU A 921 -17.37 -17.69 -3.71
C LEU A 921 -17.39 -17.07 -5.11
N TYR A 922 -17.33 -17.89 -6.16
CA TYR A 922 -17.11 -17.45 -7.54
C TYR A 922 -18.33 -17.70 -8.42
N GLY A 923 -19.54 -17.58 -7.86
CA GLY A 923 -20.80 -17.79 -8.59
C GLY A 923 -20.93 -16.89 -9.84
N GLU A 924 -20.36 -15.69 -9.80
CA GLU A 924 -20.32 -14.75 -10.93
C GLU A 924 -19.23 -15.09 -11.98
N GLN A 925 -18.40 -16.10 -11.75
CA GLN A 925 -17.37 -16.61 -12.67
C GLN A 925 -17.65 -18.08 -13.04
N PRO A 926 -18.70 -18.36 -13.85
CA PRO A 926 -19.17 -19.72 -14.09
C PRO A 926 -18.16 -20.61 -14.84
N LYS A 927 -17.17 -20.02 -15.52
CA LYS A 927 -16.15 -20.73 -16.31
C LYS A 927 -14.87 -21.07 -15.53
N ALA A 928 -14.90 -20.99 -14.21
CA ALA A 928 -13.78 -21.33 -13.35
C ALA A 928 -14.07 -22.61 -12.54
N TRP A 929 -13.04 -23.43 -12.39
CA TRP A 929 -13.00 -24.46 -11.36
C TRP A 929 -12.97 -23.81 -9.97
N ARG A 930 -13.82 -24.31 -9.08
CA ARG A 930 -13.94 -23.83 -7.70
C ARG A 930 -14.41 -24.92 -6.75
N ASN A 931 -14.07 -24.76 -5.48
CA ASN A 931 -14.51 -25.67 -4.42
C ASN A 931 -15.84 -25.20 -3.82
N LEU A 932 -16.91 -25.96 -4.04
CA LEU A 932 -18.20 -25.77 -3.35
C LEU A 932 -18.09 -26.30 -1.92
N ARG A 933 -18.53 -25.50 -0.95
CA ARG A 933 -18.35 -25.80 0.48
C ARG A 933 -19.69 -26.14 1.12
N PHE A 934 -19.73 -27.26 1.84
CA PHE A 934 -20.88 -27.72 2.61
C PHE A 934 -20.48 -27.88 4.07
N ALA A 935 -20.86 -26.92 4.92
CA ALA A 935 -20.49 -26.93 6.33
C ALA A 935 -21.14 -28.12 7.07
N ARG A 936 -20.32 -28.99 7.64
CA ARG A 936 -20.77 -30.22 8.30
C ARG A 936 -21.68 -29.97 9.50
N ALA A 937 -21.53 -28.83 10.17
CA ALA A 937 -22.41 -28.42 11.27
C ALA A 937 -23.87 -28.17 10.85
N LYS A 938 -24.17 -28.04 9.55
CA LYS A 938 -25.55 -27.88 9.03
C LYS A 938 -26.27 -29.22 8.81
N MET A 939 -25.55 -30.34 8.72
CA MET A 939 -26.16 -31.68 8.65
C MET A 939 -26.32 -32.29 10.06
N PRO A 940 -27.31 -33.17 10.29
CA PRO A 940 -27.45 -33.88 11.56
C PRO A 940 -26.18 -34.66 11.94
N ALA A 941 -25.89 -34.75 13.24
CA ALA A 941 -24.65 -35.37 13.75
C ALA A 941 -24.56 -36.87 13.44
N ASP A 942 -25.70 -37.54 13.30
CA ASP A 942 -25.86 -38.96 12.96
C ASP A 942 -26.05 -39.21 11.46
N ALA A 943 -25.84 -38.21 10.58
CA ALA A 943 -25.79 -38.45 9.14
C ALA A 943 -24.65 -39.43 8.77
N VAL A 944 -24.99 -40.48 8.02
CA VAL A 944 -24.09 -41.61 7.73
C VAL A 944 -23.52 -41.60 6.31
N ALA A 945 -24.24 -40.99 5.36
CA ALA A 945 -23.82 -40.94 3.97
C ALA A 945 -24.29 -39.65 3.30
N VAL A 946 -23.57 -39.26 2.25
CA VAL A 946 -23.90 -38.11 1.39
C VAL A 946 -23.84 -38.50 -0.07
N ARG A 947 -24.58 -37.81 -0.93
CA ARG A 947 -24.47 -37.97 -2.39
C ARG A 947 -24.65 -36.62 -3.08
N VAL A 948 -24.02 -36.48 -4.25
CA VAL A 948 -24.16 -35.29 -5.09
C VAL A 948 -25.39 -35.45 -5.96
N VAL A 949 -26.26 -34.44 -5.96
CA VAL A 949 -27.40 -34.32 -6.86
C VAL A 949 -27.19 -33.09 -7.73
N ALA A 950 -27.15 -33.28 -9.04
CA ALA A 950 -26.88 -32.24 -10.02
C ALA A 950 -27.93 -32.23 -11.12
N GLU A 951 -28.44 -31.04 -11.45
CA GLU A 951 -29.44 -30.83 -12.50
C GLU A 951 -29.03 -29.65 -13.37
N ASP A 952 -29.00 -29.89 -14.68
CA ASP A 952 -28.85 -28.87 -15.70
C ASP A 952 -30.12 -28.84 -16.55
N LEU A 953 -30.99 -27.89 -16.23
CA LEU A 953 -32.31 -27.77 -16.86
C LEU A 953 -32.33 -26.69 -17.95
N SER A 954 -31.25 -25.92 -18.07
CA SER A 954 -31.08 -24.93 -19.14
C SER A 954 -30.64 -25.63 -20.42
N LEU A 955 -31.17 -25.18 -21.55
CA LEU A 955 -30.71 -25.60 -22.88
C LEU A 955 -29.79 -24.55 -23.51
N THR A 956 -29.35 -23.57 -22.73
CA THR A 956 -28.39 -22.57 -23.19
C THR A 956 -27.01 -23.21 -23.25
N PRO A 957 -26.30 -23.21 -24.39
CA PRO A 957 -25.01 -23.92 -24.53
C PRO A 957 -23.93 -23.50 -23.53
N GLU A 958 -24.01 -22.28 -22.99
CA GLU A 958 -23.07 -21.73 -22.02
C GLU A 958 -23.49 -21.97 -20.56
N ASP A 959 -24.70 -22.46 -20.32
CA ASP A 959 -25.15 -22.95 -19.02
C ASP A 959 -24.84 -24.45 -18.96
N TRP A 960 -23.74 -24.80 -18.32
CA TRP A 960 -23.31 -26.17 -18.09
C TRP A 960 -22.86 -26.32 -16.65
N ILE A 961 -22.70 -27.57 -16.20
CA ILE A 961 -22.14 -27.92 -14.90
C ILE A 961 -21.16 -29.08 -15.01
N ALA A 962 -20.19 -29.10 -14.09
CA ALA A 962 -19.27 -30.21 -13.91
C ALA A 962 -19.01 -30.44 -12.43
N VAL A 963 -18.94 -31.70 -12.01
CA VAL A 963 -18.78 -32.10 -10.61
C VAL A 963 -17.74 -33.21 -10.47
N THR A 964 -17.09 -33.23 -9.31
CA THR A 964 -16.23 -34.32 -8.82
C THR A 964 -16.89 -34.99 -7.60
N PRO A 965 -16.41 -36.15 -7.14
CA PRO A 965 -16.88 -36.74 -5.88
C PRO A 965 -16.66 -35.82 -4.67
N PRO A 966 -17.47 -35.95 -3.62
CA PRO A 966 -17.25 -35.19 -2.39
C PRO A 966 -16.00 -35.69 -1.65
N ARG A 967 -15.30 -34.78 -0.98
CA ARG A 967 -14.22 -35.08 -0.03
C ARG A 967 -14.41 -34.36 1.29
N VAL A 968 -13.86 -34.90 2.37
CA VAL A 968 -13.71 -34.23 3.67
C VAL A 968 -12.24 -33.81 3.81
N PRO A 969 -11.89 -32.53 3.59
CA PRO A 969 -10.49 -32.09 3.53
C PRO A 969 -9.75 -32.23 4.86
N ASP A 970 -8.49 -32.66 4.78
CA ASP A 970 -7.54 -32.58 5.91
C ASP A 970 -6.97 -31.15 5.98
N LEU A 971 -7.43 -30.39 6.96
CA LEU A 971 -7.12 -28.97 7.10
C LEU A 971 -6.02 -28.72 8.13
N ARG A 972 -5.09 -27.82 7.77
CA ARG A 972 -4.10 -27.25 8.70
C ARG A 972 -4.10 -25.74 8.60
N SER A 973 -3.69 -25.03 9.65
CA SER A 973 -3.57 -23.57 9.54
C SER A 973 -2.46 -23.19 8.55
N LEU A 974 -2.57 -22.00 7.95
CA LEU A 974 -1.55 -21.47 7.05
C LEU A 974 -0.22 -21.29 7.79
N GLN A 975 -0.25 -20.85 9.05
CA GLN A 975 0.94 -20.70 9.88
C GLN A 975 1.66 -22.03 10.11
N GLU A 976 0.94 -23.13 10.35
CA GLU A 976 1.54 -24.47 10.51
C GLU A 976 2.15 -25.01 9.22
N TYR A 977 1.55 -24.69 8.07
CA TYR A 977 2.00 -25.21 6.78
C TYR A 977 3.17 -24.41 6.19
N VAL A 978 3.04 -23.07 6.13
CA VAL A 978 4.03 -22.17 5.51
C VAL A 978 5.15 -21.81 6.50
N GLY A 979 4.81 -21.66 7.79
CA GLY A 979 5.73 -21.24 8.83
C GLY A 979 6.17 -19.77 8.71
N SER A 980 7.30 -19.48 9.34
CA SER A 980 7.89 -18.13 9.45
C SER A 980 9.30 -18.00 8.88
N THR A 981 9.81 -19.03 8.22
CA THR A 981 11.19 -19.05 7.68
C THR A 981 11.24 -19.19 6.17
N GLN A 982 10.20 -19.75 5.54
CA GLN A 982 10.16 -19.89 4.10
C GLN A 982 9.88 -18.54 3.45
N PRO A 983 10.62 -18.14 2.40
CA PRO A 983 10.35 -16.91 1.67
C PRO A 983 8.99 -16.95 0.99
N VAL A 984 8.15 -15.95 1.27
CA VAL A 984 6.83 -15.77 0.68
C VAL A 984 6.78 -14.47 -0.13
N LEU A 985 6.20 -14.52 -1.32
CA LEU A 985 5.79 -13.31 -2.03
C LEU A 985 4.42 -12.88 -1.49
N LEU A 986 4.44 -11.96 -0.53
CA LEU A 986 3.22 -11.34 -0.01
C LEU A 986 2.85 -10.16 -0.91
N ASP A 987 1.70 -10.23 -1.60
CA ASP A 987 1.20 -9.08 -2.35
C ASP A 987 1.00 -7.88 -1.40
N TRP A 988 1.13 -6.67 -1.94
CA TRP A 988 1.19 -5.47 -1.10
C TRP A 988 -0.06 -5.19 -0.25
N ALA A 989 -1.22 -5.73 -0.63
CA ALA A 989 -2.47 -5.55 0.11
C ALA A 989 -2.55 -6.39 1.40
N VAL A 990 -1.79 -7.48 1.50
CA VAL A 990 -1.98 -8.50 2.55
C VAL A 990 -0.96 -8.46 3.68
N GLY A 991 0.15 -7.72 3.51
CA GLY A 991 1.31 -7.78 4.42
C GLY A 991 1.02 -7.51 5.91
N LEU A 992 0.05 -6.65 6.24
CA LEU A 992 -0.30 -6.38 7.65
C LEU A 992 -1.10 -7.52 8.30
N ALA A 993 -1.82 -8.32 7.51
CA ALA A 993 -2.61 -9.45 7.99
C ALA A 993 -1.76 -10.71 8.21
N PHE A 994 -0.58 -10.79 7.58
CA PHE A 994 0.39 -11.88 7.68
C PHE A 994 1.76 -11.39 8.21
N PRO A 995 1.82 -10.87 9.44
CA PRO A 995 3.05 -10.28 9.97
C PRO A 995 4.14 -11.34 10.22
N CYS A 996 3.78 -12.58 10.55
CA CYS A 996 4.74 -13.64 10.91
C CYS A 996 5.44 -14.30 9.71
N GLN A 997 4.94 -14.11 8.49
CA GLN A 997 5.49 -14.72 7.29
C GLN A 997 6.71 -13.91 6.86
N GLN A 998 7.80 -14.61 6.53
CA GLN A 998 9.03 -13.98 6.05
C GLN A 998 8.87 -13.62 4.56
N PRO A 999 8.85 -12.32 4.18
CA PRO A 999 8.86 -11.95 2.78
C PRO A 999 10.18 -12.38 2.14
N MET A 1000 10.17 -12.68 0.84
CA MET A 1000 11.43 -12.88 0.13
C MET A 1000 12.29 -11.61 0.18
N LEU A 1001 13.56 -11.78 0.52
CA LEU A 1001 14.50 -10.67 0.64
C LEU A 1001 15.26 -10.44 -0.67
N HIS A 1002 15.96 -9.32 -0.76
CA HIS A 1002 16.95 -9.08 -1.82
C HIS A 1002 18.21 -8.46 -1.25
N ALA A 1003 19.35 -8.83 -1.83
CA ALA A 1003 20.66 -8.30 -1.47
C ALA A 1003 21.54 -8.17 -2.70
N ASN A 1004 22.27 -7.06 -2.81
CA ASN A 1004 23.21 -6.80 -3.91
C ASN A 1004 22.59 -7.02 -5.31
N GLY A 1005 21.31 -6.70 -5.47
CA GLY A 1005 20.57 -6.82 -6.74
C GLY A 1005 19.96 -8.20 -7.01
N ILE A 1006 20.17 -9.21 -6.15
CA ILE A 1006 19.62 -10.56 -6.28
C ILE A 1006 18.50 -10.77 -5.27
N ALA A 1007 17.34 -11.24 -5.74
CA ALA A 1007 16.22 -11.64 -4.89
C ALA A 1007 16.32 -13.11 -4.43
N GLU A 1008 15.69 -13.45 -3.32
CA GLU A 1008 15.42 -14.84 -2.95
C GLU A 1008 14.32 -15.43 -3.85
N ILE A 1009 14.30 -16.76 -3.98
CA ILE A 1009 13.26 -17.47 -4.72
C ILE A 1009 12.10 -17.81 -3.77
N PRO A 1010 10.90 -17.24 -3.94
CA PRO A 1010 9.77 -17.50 -3.06
C PRO A 1010 9.24 -18.93 -3.24
N LYS A 1011 8.69 -19.50 -2.17
CA LYS A 1011 8.04 -20.82 -2.17
C LYS A 1011 6.52 -20.72 -2.29
N PHE A 1012 5.97 -19.62 -1.80
CA PHE A 1012 4.54 -19.34 -1.84
C PHE A 1012 4.28 -17.91 -2.27
N ARG A 1013 3.07 -17.66 -2.75
CA ARG A 1013 2.51 -16.33 -2.93
C ARG A 1013 1.17 -16.22 -2.20
N ILE A 1014 1.01 -15.20 -1.36
CA ILE A 1014 -0.27 -14.89 -0.71
C ILE A 1014 -0.84 -13.64 -1.39
N THR A 1015 -2.06 -13.74 -1.89
CA THR A 1015 -2.73 -12.65 -2.64
C THR A 1015 -4.04 -12.27 -1.98
N PRO A 1016 -4.56 -11.05 -2.20
CA PRO A 1016 -5.90 -10.66 -1.74
C PRO A 1016 -7.00 -11.40 -2.55
N ASP A 1017 -8.26 -11.04 -2.29
CA ASP A 1017 -9.44 -11.58 -2.99
C ASP A 1017 -9.35 -11.39 -4.50
N TYR A 1018 -10.17 -12.14 -5.25
CA TYR A 1018 -10.11 -12.20 -6.71
C TYR A 1018 -10.15 -10.83 -7.40
N SER A 1019 -11.03 -9.93 -6.97
CA SER A 1019 -11.18 -8.64 -7.62
C SER A 1019 -9.97 -7.74 -7.37
N ALA A 1020 -9.50 -7.68 -6.12
CA ALA A 1020 -8.32 -6.91 -5.76
C ALA A 1020 -7.05 -7.46 -6.41
N LYS A 1021 -6.88 -8.79 -6.47
CA LYS A 1021 -5.74 -9.41 -7.15
C LYS A 1021 -5.70 -9.01 -8.63
N LYS A 1022 -6.83 -9.19 -9.32
CA LYS A 1022 -6.94 -8.96 -10.77
C LYS A 1022 -6.78 -7.49 -11.16
N LEU A 1023 -7.38 -6.58 -10.40
CA LEU A 1023 -7.45 -5.16 -10.77
C LEU A 1023 -6.27 -4.37 -10.22
N ASP A 1024 -5.78 -4.72 -9.02
CA ASP A 1024 -4.84 -3.89 -8.29
C ASP A 1024 -3.46 -4.54 -8.14
N THR A 1025 -3.34 -5.74 -7.56
CA THR A 1025 -1.99 -6.29 -7.24
C THR A 1025 -1.26 -6.78 -8.48
N ASP A 1026 -1.86 -7.66 -9.29
CA ASP A 1026 -1.20 -8.21 -10.49
C ASP A 1026 -0.79 -7.13 -11.50
N THR A 1027 -1.53 -6.02 -11.59
CA THR A 1027 -1.21 -4.90 -12.49
C THR A 1027 -0.16 -3.94 -11.91
N TRP A 1028 -0.04 -3.90 -10.58
CA TRP A 1028 0.91 -3.04 -9.89
C TRP A 1028 2.33 -3.63 -9.86
N GLU A 1029 2.45 -4.94 -9.66
CA GLU A 1029 3.75 -5.61 -9.49
C GLU A 1029 4.14 -6.51 -10.68
N ASP A 1030 3.62 -6.21 -11.87
CA ASP A 1030 3.95 -6.89 -13.11
C ASP A 1030 5.37 -6.60 -13.63
N GLY A 1031 5.90 -7.50 -14.45
CA GLY A 1031 7.25 -7.36 -15.01
C GLY A 1031 7.41 -6.19 -15.98
N THR A 1032 6.34 -5.73 -16.66
CA THR A 1032 6.45 -4.62 -17.62
C THR A 1032 6.76 -3.30 -16.93
N ASN A 1033 6.34 -3.16 -15.68
CA ASN A 1033 6.57 -1.98 -14.84
C ASN A 1033 7.68 -2.19 -13.79
N GLY A 1034 8.42 -3.30 -13.89
CA GLY A 1034 9.56 -3.62 -13.03
C GLY A 1034 9.18 -4.18 -11.66
N GLY A 1035 8.02 -4.82 -11.55
CA GLY A 1035 7.59 -5.51 -10.34
C GLY A 1035 8.03 -6.97 -10.27
N LEU A 1036 7.77 -7.57 -9.11
CA LEU A 1036 8.30 -8.88 -8.70
C LEU A 1036 7.78 -10.06 -9.53
N LEU A 1037 6.59 -9.92 -10.13
CA LEU A 1037 6.02 -10.97 -10.99
C LEU A 1037 6.80 -11.16 -12.29
N GLY A 1038 7.58 -10.15 -12.72
CA GLY A 1038 8.50 -10.31 -13.83
C GLY A 1038 9.57 -11.38 -13.57
N ILE A 1039 9.93 -11.62 -12.31
CA ILE A 1039 10.89 -12.65 -11.91
C ILE A 1039 10.19 -14.00 -11.76
N THR A 1040 9.09 -14.04 -11.01
CA THR A 1040 8.43 -15.30 -10.68
C THR A 1040 7.79 -15.96 -11.91
N ASP A 1041 7.14 -15.20 -12.79
CA ASP A 1041 6.49 -15.76 -13.99
C ASP A 1041 7.52 -16.39 -14.95
N LEU A 1042 8.76 -15.91 -14.94
CA LEU A 1042 9.83 -16.38 -15.82
C LEU A 1042 10.57 -17.60 -15.25
N LEU A 1043 10.66 -17.74 -13.93
CA LEU A 1043 11.47 -18.76 -13.24
C LEU A 1043 10.63 -19.90 -12.60
N LEU A 1044 9.38 -19.61 -12.23
CA LEU A 1044 8.54 -20.46 -11.40
C LEU A 1044 7.20 -20.76 -12.08
N ARG A 1045 6.61 -21.91 -11.72
CA ARG A 1045 5.21 -22.22 -12.02
C ARG A 1045 4.39 -22.02 -10.77
N ALA A 1046 3.37 -21.19 -10.86
CA ALA A 1046 2.41 -21.02 -9.78
C ALA A 1046 1.24 -21.99 -9.94
N HIS A 1047 0.81 -22.56 -8.82
CA HIS A 1047 -0.39 -23.38 -8.71
C HIS A 1047 -1.20 -22.95 -7.50
N VAL A 1048 -2.45 -22.55 -7.69
CA VAL A 1048 -3.38 -22.24 -6.59
C VAL A 1048 -3.67 -23.48 -5.73
N MET A 1049 -3.67 -23.28 -4.42
CA MET A 1049 -3.99 -24.28 -3.41
C MET A 1049 -5.41 -24.08 -2.86
N ALA A 1050 -6.06 -25.16 -2.43
CA ALA A 1050 -7.36 -25.08 -1.77
C ALA A 1050 -7.22 -24.50 -0.36
N THR A 1051 -7.86 -23.35 -0.13
CA THR A 1051 -7.85 -22.66 1.16
C THR A 1051 -9.24 -22.19 1.58
N TYR A 1052 -9.44 -22.09 2.89
CA TYR A 1052 -10.72 -21.80 3.52
C TYR A 1052 -10.50 -20.89 4.74
N LEU A 1053 -11.38 -19.92 4.94
CA LEU A 1053 -11.36 -19.14 6.19
C LEU A 1053 -12.16 -19.89 7.25
N SER A 1054 -11.55 -20.13 8.40
CA SER A 1054 -12.19 -20.84 9.51
C SER A 1054 -13.52 -20.18 9.88
N ARG A 1055 -14.62 -20.95 9.82
CA ARG A 1055 -15.99 -20.56 10.22
C ARG A 1055 -16.68 -19.46 9.39
N ASP A 1056 -16.00 -18.83 8.42
CA ASP A 1056 -16.63 -17.95 7.43
C ASP A 1056 -16.45 -18.53 6.02
N TRP A 1057 -17.10 -19.67 5.81
CA TRP A 1057 -16.94 -20.53 4.62
C TRP A 1057 -17.41 -19.86 3.32
N ALA A 1058 -18.21 -18.81 3.39
CA ALA A 1058 -18.76 -18.10 2.24
C ALA A 1058 -18.01 -16.80 1.91
N ARG A 1059 -16.84 -16.58 2.53
CA ARG A 1059 -15.96 -15.44 2.28
C ARG A 1059 -14.73 -15.82 1.45
N ASP A 1060 -14.42 -14.97 0.47
CA ASP A 1060 -13.12 -14.93 -0.19
C ASP A 1060 -12.15 -14.10 0.68
N TRP A 1061 -11.14 -14.76 1.24
CA TRP A 1061 -10.09 -14.09 2.01
C TRP A 1061 -8.91 -13.67 1.13
N GLY A 1062 -8.83 -14.21 -0.08
CA GLY A 1062 -7.65 -14.27 -0.91
C GLY A 1062 -7.28 -15.69 -1.29
N SER A 1063 -6.06 -15.88 -1.77
CA SER A 1063 -5.57 -17.19 -2.19
C SER A 1063 -4.10 -17.40 -1.84
N LEU A 1064 -3.74 -18.68 -1.73
CA LEU A 1064 -2.37 -19.15 -1.56
C LEU A 1064 -1.96 -19.91 -2.82
N ARG A 1065 -0.85 -19.50 -3.43
CA ARG A 1065 -0.21 -20.23 -4.54
C ARG A 1065 1.08 -20.85 -4.07
N LYS A 1066 1.33 -22.09 -4.49
CA LYS A 1066 2.63 -22.73 -4.37
C LYS A 1066 3.45 -22.45 -5.62
N PHE A 1067 4.73 -22.19 -5.45
CA PHE A 1067 5.68 -22.09 -6.56
C PHE A 1067 6.52 -23.35 -6.66
N ASP A 1068 6.58 -23.92 -7.87
CA ASP A 1068 7.49 -24.99 -8.22
C ASP A 1068 8.53 -24.48 -9.24
N THR A 1069 9.79 -24.85 -9.06
CA THR A 1069 10.89 -24.41 -9.93
C THR A 1069 10.87 -25.13 -11.27
N LEU A 1070 11.08 -24.40 -12.37
CA LEU A 1070 11.13 -24.98 -13.72
C LEU A 1070 12.32 -25.90 -13.95
N VAL A 1071 13.45 -25.60 -13.31
CA VAL A 1071 14.72 -26.33 -13.37
C VAL A 1071 15.27 -26.37 -11.95
N ASP A 1072 15.79 -27.52 -11.53
CA ASP A 1072 16.51 -27.64 -10.26
C ASP A 1072 17.91 -27.01 -10.42
N ALA A 1073 18.07 -25.81 -9.86
CA ALA A 1073 19.27 -25.02 -10.01
C ALA A 1073 19.60 -24.31 -8.68
N PRO A 1074 20.81 -24.52 -8.11
CA PRO A 1074 21.21 -23.85 -6.88
C PRO A 1074 21.39 -22.33 -7.09
N PRO A 1075 21.36 -21.53 -6.02
CA PRO A 1075 21.74 -20.12 -6.08
C PRO A 1075 23.18 -19.93 -6.59
N ALA A 1076 23.41 -18.86 -7.35
CA ALA A 1076 24.72 -18.49 -7.82
C ALA A 1076 25.63 -17.96 -6.71
N GLN A 1077 26.93 -18.24 -6.81
CA GLN A 1077 27.96 -17.53 -6.04
C GLN A 1077 28.26 -16.20 -6.75
N LEU A 1078 28.16 -15.08 -6.02
CA LEU A 1078 28.48 -13.75 -6.55
C LEU A 1078 29.91 -13.36 -6.20
N GLU A 1079 30.59 -12.70 -7.13
CA GLU A 1079 31.84 -12.00 -6.84
C GLU A 1079 31.52 -10.58 -6.39
N LEU A 1080 31.72 -10.31 -5.09
CA LEU A 1080 31.48 -9.01 -4.49
C LEU A 1080 32.75 -8.16 -4.47
N GLY A 1081 32.61 -6.89 -4.82
CA GLY A 1081 33.65 -5.89 -4.77
C GLY A 1081 33.13 -4.57 -4.20
N THR A 1082 34.00 -3.56 -4.15
CA THR A 1082 33.59 -2.20 -3.79
C THR A 1082 34.22 -1.18 -4.72
N ALA A 1083 33.50 -0.10 -4.99
CA ALA A 1083 34.00 1.02 -5.78
C ALA A 1083 33.59 2.35 -5.14
N THR A 1084 34.55 3.26 -4.97
CA THR A 1084 34.23 4.63 -4.56
C THR A 1084 33.71 5.41 -5.77
N ARG A 1085 32.50 5.95 -5.67
CA ARG A 1085 31.83 6.71 -6.73
C ARG A 1085 31.60 8.16 -6.28
N SER A 1086 31.68 9.08 -7.23
CA SER A 1086 31.25 10.48 -7.02
C SER A 1086 29.72 10.55 -6.92
N GLY A 1087 29.18 11.56 -6.23
CA GLY A 1087 27.73 11.77 -6.09
C GLY A 1087 26.98 12.07 -7.39
N LEU A 1088 27.72 12.28 -8.49
CA LEU A 1088 27.17 12.53 -9.84
C LEU A 1088 27.40 11.38 -10.83
N TRP A 1089 28.12 10.33 -10.43
CA TRP A 1089 28.39 9.20 -11.32
C TRP A 1089 27.12 8.37 -11.59
N SER A 1090 26.98 7.86 -12.80
CA SER A 1090 25.95 6.90 -13.20
C SER A 1090 26.55 5.91 -14.22
N PRO A 1091 26.25 4.60 -14.13
CA PRO A 1091 26.71 3.62 -15.11
C PRO A 1091 25.90 3.66 -16.42
N GLY A 1092 24.88 4.53 -16.51
CA GLY A 1092 23.94 4.58 -17.62
C GLY A 1092 22.49 4.46 -17.15
N LYS A 1093 21.55 4.52 -18.10
CA LYS A 1093 20.10 4.45 -17.79
C LYS A 1093 19.66 3.01 -17.50
N ILE A 1094 18.75 2.85 -16.54
CA ILE A 1094 18.01 1.60 -16.32
C ILE A 1094 17.11 1.32 -17.53
N ARG A 1095 17.06 0.06 -17.96
CA ARG A 1095 16.13 -0.42 -19.00
C ARG A 1095 14.73 -0.47 -18.41
N ILE A 1096 13.83 0.41 -18.87
CA ILE A 1096 12.45 0.53 -18.36
C ILE A 1096 11.38 0.19 -19.40
N GLY A 1097 11.78 -0.10 -20.63
CA GLY A 1097 10.89 -0.34 -21.76
C GLY A 1097 11.68 -0.82 -22.98
N PRO A 1098 10.99 -1.32 -24.02
CA PRO A 1098 11.60 -1.62 -25.31
C PRO A 1098 12.09 -0.35 -26.01
#